data_AF-A0A4Q7M6H0-F1
#
_entry.id   AF-A0A4Q7M6H0-F1
#
_cell.length_a   1.000
_cell.length_b   1.000
_cell.length_c   1.000
_cell.angle_alpha   90.00
_cell.angle_beta   90.00
_cell.angle_gamma   90.00
#
_symmetry.space_group_name_H-M   'P 1'
#
loop_
_entity.id
_entity.type
_entity.pdbx_description
1 polymer ?
#
loop_
_entity_poly.entity_id
_entity_poly.type
_entity_poly.pdbx_seq_one_letter_code
_entity_poly.pdbx_strand_id
1 'polypeptide(L)'
;MTNPILATALQLLDAGYSVLPIRDDGSKAPAISTWKQYMTAAPTRDEVTAWFGPARSPFGLGVVTGHNHHEMTELEGRAVHALPDLAALATDTGLGDLWQRVAGGWLEQSPSGGIHFHYRITDGDVPGNLKLARDMAGLVLAETRGAGGQTVIAPTPGAMHPSGKPWVRLAGGPATAAVLTMAERDAFHALLRTLDEQPDQGPTTVGAVTPHDPTAGVTPGDDYENRTDWADILTPHGWTLVSARGRTRYWLRPGKAKGQGISATTGHADDRDRLYVFTSSTDFAPEIPYTKLGAYALLEHGGDHTAAAKELRRRGFGQAATALTPADDLAGLIAPTNGDTSWATTPAPAADTTSNTTTSGGETEPGDGASLEAAPVPGPTPTTDVAERDATPDQDNTALLLVDTNHHLLRHVPGRGWLAWDTYRWTPGAHTAQEAARTLARRLPTGEGWNTYRKTALSARGVDGVLKLAATDPRIHTDANNLDARPYELNTPAGAYNLRTATLLPTDPAALHTRHTSVAPDFDAPHPRWDRFLAMTFAGEPDMIEYVRLVLGVTIIGAVLEQILLFAQGQGKNGKSTLMETVQRILGIGPSGYAASAPSSLLIATRNEGHPTEIARLAGARMVVTSEIEEGQRFAEAKVKLLTGSDTLTGRFMGKDFFDFRPTHTLWTLSNPMPEVRTGGPAFWRRVRLLKFPHEVPEELRILDLGDQLVHEEGPAILAWMIRGARDYLAHGLHTPAVVTSATDAYQHETDTVARFVEERCELGDPNAQHMTVTSAAVRAAYEAWCRVEGETPVSQKALVQQLIGRFAVRSARSNNSRYLSGMRLTDVSPDDDDASRGEPPTLAVDGW
;
A
#
# COMPACT_ATOMS: atom_id res chain seq x y z
N MET A 1 -6.12 -46.21 -29.22
CA MET A 1 -5.91 -44.79 -29.52
C MET A 1 -4.67 -44.33 -28.76
N THR A 2 -3.67 -43.80 -29.43
CA THR A 2 -2.44 -43.30 -28.82
C THR A 2 -2.76 -42.10 -27.93
N ASN A 3 -2.35 -42.10 -26.66
CA ASN A 3 -2.53 -40.96 -25.77
C ASN A 3 -1.70 -39.77 -26.31
N PRO A 4 -2.32 -38.66 -26.76
CA PRO A 4 -1.61 -37.54 -27.38
C PRO A 4 -0.66 -36.84 -26.40
N ILE A 5 -0.96 -36.89 -25.09
CA ILE A 5 -0.09 -36.35 -24.04
C ILE A 5 1.18 -37.20 -23.94
N LEU A 6 1.07 -38.53 -23.88
CA LEU A 6 2.22 -39.43 -23.85
C LEU A 6 3.10 -39.25 -25.10
N ALA A 7 2.48 -39.18 -26.29
CA ALA A 7 3.23 -38.97 -27.53
C ALA A 7 4.02 -37.66 -27.51
N THR A 8 3.41 -36.57 -27.02
CA THR A 8 4.07 -35.26 -26.91
C THR A 8 5.16 -35.26 -25.84
N ALA A 9 4.91 -35.90 -24.69
CA ALA A 9 5.89 -36.01 -23.60
C ALA A 9 7.16 -36.76 -24.04
N LEU A 10 7.00 -37.84 -24.81
CA LEU A 10 8.13 -38.58 -25.39
C LEU A 10 8.90 -37.75 -26.43
N GLN A 11 8.20 -36.98 -27.28
CA GLN A 11 8.86 -36.07 -28.24
C GLN A 11 9.68 -34.97 -27.54
N LEU A 12 9.17 -34.43 -26.43
CA LEU A 12 9.88 -33.45 -25.62
C LEU A 12 11.13 -34.04 -24.98
N LEU A 13 11.01 -35.25 -24.42
CA LEU A 13 12.13 -35.96 -23.84
C LEU A 13 13.22 -36.25 -24.88
N ASP A 14 12.83 -36.70 -26.08
CA ASP A 14 13.75 -36.94 -27.20
C ASP A 14 14.42 -35.65 -27.69
N ALA A 15 13.76 -34.49 -27.54
CA ALA A 15 14.32 -33.16 -27.80
C ALA A 15 15.13 -32.59 -26.62
N GLY A 16 15.32 -33.36 -25.54
CA GLY A 16 16.12 -33.02 -24.38
C GLY A 16 15.40 -32.21 -23.30
N TYR A 17 14.09 -32.00 -23.40
CA TYR A 17 13.32 -31.30 -22.37
C TYR A 17 12.97 -32.23 -21.21
N SER A 18 12.92 -31.67 -20.01
CA SER A 18 12.48 -32.39 -18.81
C SER A 18 10.98 -32.17 -18.60
N VAL A 19 10.20 -33.25 -18.69
CA VAL A 19 8.72 -33.23 -18.66
C VAL A 19 8.17 -33.62 -17.28
N LEU A 20 6.98 -33.14 -16.95
CA LEU A 20 6.31 -33.41 -15.68
C LEU A 20 4.82 -33.70 -15.86
N PRO A 21 4.23 -34.61 -15.07
CA PRO A 21 2.78 -34.74 -14.97
C PRO A 21 2.21 -33.61 -14.11
N ILE A 22 1.13 -32.99 -14.58
CA ILE A 22 0.43 -31.88 -13.92
C ILE A 22 -0.91 -32.38 -13.37
N ARG A 23 -1.30 -31.91 -12.19
CA ARG A 23 -2.58 -32.27 -11.55
C ARG A 23 -3.78 -31.83 -12.39
N ASP A 24 -4.88 -32.56 -12.24
CA ASP A 24 -6.17 -32.31 -12.86
C ASP A 24 -7.12 -31.45 -12.03
N ASP A 25 -6.68 -31.02 -10.86
CA ASP A 25 -7.44 -30.19 -9.91
C ASP A 25 -7.45 -28.69 -10.26
N GLY A 26 -6.88 -28.30 -11.41
CA GLY A 26 -6.78 -26.91 -11.84
C GLY A 26 -5.67 -26.10 -11.15
N SER A 27 -4.90 -26.68 -10.22
CA SER A 27 -3.80 -26.00 -9.50
C SER A 27 -2.59 -25.68 -10.37
N LYS A 28 -2.46 -26.32 -11.55
CA LYS A 28 -1.26 -26.30 -12.41
C LYS A 28 0.01 -26.82 -11.72
N ALA A 29 -0.11 -27.47 -10.56
CA ALA A 29 1.01 -28.01 -9.81
C ALA A 29 1.46 -29.38 -10.36
N PRO A 30 2.75 -29.75 -10.21
CA PRO A 30 3.21 -31.10 -10.51
C PRO A 30 2.47 -32.14 -9.67
N ALA A 31 2.06 -33.24 -10.29
CA ALA A 31 1.37 -34.35 -9.64
C ALA A 31 2.29 -35.18 -8.74
N ILE A 32 3.61 -35.00 -8.85
CA ILE A 32 4.65 -35.71 -8.10
C ILE A 32 5.38 -34.78 -7.13
N SER A 33 5.53 -35.20 -5.88
CA SER A 33 6.15 -34.39 -4.81
C SER A 33 7.67 -34.22 -4.99
N THR A 34 8.33 -35.15 -5.68
CA THR A 34 9.78 -35.15 -5.92
C THR A 34 10.19 -34.42 -7.20
N TRP A 35 9.29 -33.68 -7.85
CA TRP A 35 9.52 -33.12 -9.19
C TRP A 35 10.79 -32.27 -9.33
N LYS A 36 11.26 -31.65 -8.24
CA LYS A 36 12.46 -30.81 -8.20
C LYS A 36 13.72 -31.56 -8.66
N GLN A 37 13.79 -32.88 -8.49
CA GLN A 37 14.91 -33.68 -9.02
C GLN A 37 15.03 -33.58 -10.54
N TYR A 38 13.90 -33.35 -11.22
CA TYR A 38 13.85 -33.22 -12.67
C TYR A 38 14.27 -31.83 -13.19
N MET A 39 14.67 -30.93 -12.29
CA MET A 39 15.39 -29.70 -12.67
C MET A 39 16.81 -30.00 -13.14
N THR A 40 17.47 -30.98 -12.53
CA THR A 40 18.86 -31.33 -12.81
C THR A 40 19.00 -32.55 -13.71
N ALA A 41 18.04 -33.48 -13.71
CA ALA A 41 18.09 -34.69 -14.52
C ALA A 41 16.73 -34.98 -15.17
N ALA A 42 16.66 -35.12 -16.50
CA ALA A 42 15.39 -35.43 -17.17
C ALA A 42 14.81 -36.80 -16.72
N PRO A 43 13.48 -36.96 -16.69
CA PRO A 43 12.87 -38.25 -16.37
C PRO A 43 13.20 -39.30 -17.42
N THR A 44 13.25 -40.57 -17.00
CA THR A 44 13.42 -41.69 -17.91
C THR A 44 12.18 -41.92 -18.77
N ARG A 45 12.36 -42.56 -19.93
CA ARG A 45 11.25 -42.92 -20.83
C ARG A 45 10.22 -43.82 -20.14
N ASP A 46 10.66 -44.69 -19.21
CA ASP A 46 9.77 -45.56 -18.44
C ASP A 46 8.94 -44.78 -17.43
N GLU A 47 9.52 -43.79 -16.73
CA GLU A 47 8.78 -42.89 -15.84
C GLU A 47 7.72 -42.09 -16.61
N VAL A 48 8.09 -41.50 -17.75
CA VAL A 48 7.15 -40.75 -18.61
C VAL A 48 6.01 -41.66 -19.11
N THR A 49 6.34 -42.90 -19.51
CA THR A 49 5.34 -43.88 -19.94
C THR A 49 4.45 -44.33 -18.78
N ALA A 50 4.97 -44.43 -17.57
CA ALA A 50 4.19 -44.75 -16.37
C ALA A 50 3.24 -43.61 -15.98
N TRP A 51 3.65 -42.35 -16.15
CA TRP A 51 2.82 -41.18 -15.81
C TRP A 51 1.68 -40.96 -16.80
N PHE A 52 1.95 -41.06 -18.10
CA PHE A 52 0.97 -40.76 -19.16
C PHE A 52 0.43 -42.03 -19.87
N GLY A 53 0.77 -43.21 -19.37
CA GLY A 53 0.28 -44.49 -19.87
C GLY A 53 -1.20 -44.73 -19.57
N PRO A 54 -1.82 -45.74 -20.19
CA PRO A 54 -3.26 -45.99 -20.10
C PRO A 54 -3.76 -46.35 -18.68
N ALA A 55 -2.86 -46.71 -17.75
CA ALA A 55 -3.19 -47.03 -16.37
C ALA A 55 -3.43 -45.78 -15.48
N ARG A 56 -3.07 -44.58 -15.94
CA ARG A 56 -3.31 -43.31 -15.25
C ARG A 56 -3.90 -42.29 -16.23
N SER A 57 -5.11 -41.82 -15.96
CA SER A 57 -5.69 -40.66 -16.62
C SER A 57 -6.59 -39.91 -15.63
N PRO A 58 -6.55 -38.56 -15.58
CA PRO A 58 -5.90 -37.67 -16.55
C PRO A 58 -4.87 -36.71 -15.93
N PHE A 59 -3.56 -36.87 -16.19
CA PHE A 59 -2.59 -35.79 -15.88
C PHE A 59 -2.43 -34.83 -17.06
N GLY A 60 -2.21 -33.55 -16.77
CA GLY A 60 -1.72 -32.56 -17.73
C GLY A 60 -0.21 -32.69 -17.98
N LEU A 61 0.32 -31.96 -18.96
CA LEU A 61 1.73 -31.97 -19.35
C LEU A 61 2.40 -30.65 -19.01
N GLY A 62 3.50 -30.72 -18.27
CA GLY A 62 4.38 -29.59 -18.00
C GLY A 62 5.81 -29.86 -18.44
N VAL A 63 6.58 -28.78 -18.55
CA VAL A 63 8.03 -28.80 -18.84
C VAL A 63 8.75 -27.95 -17.80
N VAL A 64 9.88 -28.45 -17.31
CA VAL A 64 10.76 -27.72 -16.39
C VAL A 64 11.55 -26.66 -17.15
N THR A 65 11.49 -25.42 -16.68
CA THR A 65 12.26 -24.31 -17.23
C THR A 65 13.63 -24.21 -16.54
N GLY A 66 14.66 -23.86 -17.30
CA GLY A 66 16.08 -23.92 -16.93
C GLY A 66 16.78 -25.22 -17.32
N HIS A 67 16.04 -26.33 -17.45
CA HIS A 67 16.59 -27.58 -17.99
C HIS A 67 16.76 -27.47 -19.51
N ASN A 68 17.84 -28.02 -20.08
CA ASN A 68 18.15 -27.91 -21.52
C ASN A 68 18.16 -26.45 -22.03
N HIS A 69 18.60 -25.53 -21.16
CA HIS A 69 18.62 -24.09 -21.40
C HIS A 69 17.26 -23.49 -21.83
N HIS A 70 16.15 -24.13 -21.48
CA HIS A 70 14.80 -23.69 -21.85
C HIS A 70 14.34 -22.51 -20.97
N GLU A 71 13.95 -21.40 -21.60
CA GLU A 71 13.21 -20.31 -20.96
C GLU A 71 11.86 -20.15 -21.67
N MET A 72 10.84 -19.76 -20.91
CA MET A 72 9.56 -19.34 -21.47
C MET A 72 9.30 -17.88 -21.08
N THR A 73 8.82 -17.08 -22.03
CA THR A 73 8.29 -15.74 -21.76
C THR A 73 6.80 -15.70 -22.02
N GLU A 74 6.04 -15.20 -21.05
CA GLU A 74 4.59 -15.08 -21.09
C GLU A 74 4.21 -13.63 -21.31
N LEU A 75 3.38 -13.38 -22.33
CA LEU A 75 2.61 -12.16 -22.47
C LEU A 75 1.18 -12.46 -21.99
N GLU A 76 0.79 -11.83 -20.88
CA GLU A 76 -0.48 -12.09 -20.21
C GLU A 76 -1.67 -11.78 -21.13
N GLY A 77 -2.78 -12.49 -20.95
CA GLY A 77 -3.96 -12.37 -21.83
C GLY A 77 -4.46 -10.93 -22.00
N ARG A 78 -4.33 -10.12 -20.95
CA ARG A 78 -4.63 -8.68 -20.93
C ARG A 78 -3.73 -7.84 -21.85
N ALA A 79 -2.51 -8.28 -22.12
CA ALA A 79 -1.49 -7.57 -22.89
C ALA A 79 -1.36 -8.07 -24.34
N VAL A 80 -2.07 -9.15 -24.71
CA VAL A 80 -2.00 -9.76 -26.05
C VAL A 80 -2.43 -8.79 -27.16
N HIS A 81 -3.28 -7.81 -26.84
CA HIS A 81 -3.66 -6.76 -27.78
C HIS A 81 -2.47 -5.92 -28.28
N ALA A 82 -1.35 -5.89 -27.54
CA ALA A 82 -0.14 -5.15 -27.89
C ALA A 82 0.82 -5.93 -28.84
N LEU A 83 0.53 -7.20 -29.17
CA LEU A 83 1.38 -8.00 -30.06
C LEU A 83 1.64 -7.38 -31.44
N PRO A 84 0.63 -6.80 -32.13
CA PRO A 84 0.88 -6.13 -33.41
C PRO A 84 1.85 -4.96 -33.28
N ASP A 85 1.73 -4.18 -32.19
CA ASP A 85 2.58 -3.04 -31.93
C ASP A 85 4.02 -3.47 -31.60
N LEU A 86 4.19 -4.52 -30.79
CA LEU A 86 5.49 -5.13 -30.50
C LEU A 86 6.17 -5.69 -31.75
N ALA A 87 5.42 -6.40 -32.61
CA ALA A 87 5.94 -6.93 -33.86
C ALA A 87 6.41 -5.81 -34.79
N ALA A 88 5.62 -4.75 -34.91
CA ALA A 88 5.99 -3.59 -35.69
C ALA A 88 7.21 -2.86 -35.06
N LEU A 89 7.28 -2.77 -33.73
CA LEU A 89 8.41 -2.14 -33.03
C LEU A 89 9.70 -2.93 -33.25
N ALA A 90 9.63 -4.26 -33.24
CA ALA A 90 10.75 -5.12 -33.58
C ALA A 90 11.26 -4.82 -34.99
N THR A 91 10.37 -4.68 -35.97
CA THR A 91 10.77 -4.28 -37.34
C THR A 91 11.46 -2.93 -37.37
N ASP A 92 10.86 -1.89 -36.75
CA ASP A 92 11.42 -0.53 -36.76
C ASP A 92 12.80 -0.44 -36.12
N THR A 93 13.05 -1.28 -35.11
CA THR A 93 14.29 -1.31 -34.33
C THR A 93 15.34 -2.29 -34.87
N GLY A 94 15.04 -2.98 -35.97
CA GLY A 94 15.93 -3.95 -36.63
C GLY A 94 15.96 -5.32 -35.94
N LEU A 95 15.01 -5.61 -35.06
CA LEU A 95 14.80 -6.90 -34.39
C LEU A 95 13.74 -7.79 -35.08
N GLY A 96 13.28 -7.43 -36.28
CA GLY A 96 12.22 -8.15 -37.00
C GLY A 96 12.53 -9.64 -37.19
N ASP A 97 13.75 -9.99 -37.60
CA ASP A 97 14.16 -11.39 -37.82
C ASP A 97 14.19 -12.19 -36.50
N LEU A 98 14.65 -11.56 -35.42
CA LEU A 98 14.63 -12.16 -34.08
C LEU A 98 13.19 -12.41 -33.62
N TRP A 99 12.30 -11.43 -33.78
CA TRP A 99 10.88 -11.57 -33.45
C TRP A 99 10.24 -12.72 -34.23
N GLN A 100 10.49 -12.81 -35.54
CA GLN A 100 9.95 -13.90 -36.36
C GLN A 100 10.48 -15.27 -35.95
N ARG A 101 11.77 -15.38 -35.60
CA ARG A 101 12.35 -16.63 -35.05
C ARG A 101 11.65 -17.06 -33.75
N VAL A 102 11.45 -16.14 -32.82
CA VAL A 102 10.83 -16.43 -31.52
C VAL A 102 9.33 -16.74 -31.67
N ALA A 103 8.58 -15.88 -32.36
CA ALA A 103 7.14 -16.02 -32.54
C ALA A 103 6.75 -17.18 -33.48
N GLY A 104 7.61 -17.54 -34.44
CA GLY A 104 7.42 -18.68 -35.33
C GLY A 104 8.01 -20.01 -34.81
N GLY A 105 8.78 -19.97 -33.71
CA GLY A 105 9.58 -21.09 -33.23
C GLY A 105 8.81 -22.10 -32.38
N TRP A 106 8.46 -21.74 -31.15
CA TRP A 106 7.53 -22.52 -30.31
C TRP A 106 6.63 -21.56 -29.55
N LEU A 107 5.41 -21.43 -30.05
CA LEU A 107 4.42 -20.47 -29.55
C LEU A 107 3.18 -21.21 -29.10
N GLU A 108 2.72 -20.93 -27.89
CA GLU A 108 1.48 -21.50 -27.34
C GLU A 108 0.57 -20.41 -26.76
N GLN A 109 -0.73 -20.72 -26.70
CA GLN A 109 -1.73 -19.93 -26.01
C GLN A 109 -2.21 -20.66 -24.76
N SER A 110 -2.21 -19.94 -23.64
CA SER A 110 -2.74 -20.44 -22.38
C SER A 110 -4.27 -20.34 -22.33
N PRO A 111 -4.94 -21.09 -21.43
CA PRO A 111 -6.39 -21.05 -21.27
C PRO A 111 -6.98 -19.69 -20.88
N SER A 112 -6.17 -18.81 -20.29
CA SER A 112 -6.53 -17.42 -19.95
C SER A 112 -6.35 -16.46 -21.14
N GLY A 113 -5.83 -16.95 -22.27
CA GLY A 113 -5.61 -16.18 -23.49
C GLY A 113 -4.21 -15.59 -23.62
N GLY A 114 -3.32 -15.80 -22.65
CA GLY A 114 -1.92 -15.36 -22.71
C GLY A 114 -1.09 -16.13 -23.75
N ILE A 115 0.02 -15.55 -24.18
CA ILE A 115 0.92 -16.12 -25.20
C ILE A 115 2.25 -16.52 -24.55
N HIS A 116 2.64 -17.77 -24.75
CA HIS A 116 3.89 -18.34 -24.26
C HIS A 116 4.89 -18.49 -25.42
N PHE A 117 6.03 -17.79 -25.32
CA PHE A 117 7.17 -17.91 -26.23
C PHE A 117 8.20 -18.84 -25.60
N HIS A 118 8.45 -20.00 -26.22
CA HIS A 118 9.43 -20.96 -25.74
C HIS A 118 10.71 -20.91 -26.60
N TYR A 119 11.86 -20.80 -25.97
CA TYR A 119 13.17 -20.75 -26.63
C TYR A 119 14.27 -21.32 -25.74
N ARG A 120 15.44 -21.57 -26.32
CA ARG A 120 16.63 -22.06 -25.63
C ARG A 120 17.76 -21.03 -25.68
N ILE A 121 18.53 -20.95 -24.60
CA ILE A 121 19.68 -20.06 -24.49
C ILE A 121 20.97 -20.82 -24.84
N THR A 122 21.84 -20.23 -25.65
CA THR A 122 23.07 -20.90 -26.11
C THR A 122 24.34 -20.59 -25.33
N ASP A 123 24.40 -19.39 -24.76
CA ASP A 123 25.60 -18.81 -24.16
C ASP A 123 25.25 -18.24 -22.79
N GLY A 124 25.27 -19.13 -21.80
CA GLY A 124 25.02 -18.80 -20.40
C GLY A 124 23.93 -19.67 -19.76
N ASP A 125 23.82 -19.54 -18.45
CA ASP A 125 22.75 -20.19 -17.69
C ASP A 125 21.44 -19.42 -17.82
N VAL A 126 20.32 -20.14 -17.79
CA VAL A 126 19.00 -19.53 -17.82
C VAL A 126 18.77 -18.76 -16.51
N PRO A 127 18.47 -17.45 -16.54
CA PRO A 127 18.18 -16.70 -15.32
C PRO A 127 16.91 -17.19 -14.63
N GLY A 128 16.70 -16.78 -13.37
CA GLY A 128 15.44 -17.02 -12.66
C GLY A 128 14.26 -16.22 -13.25
N ASN A 129 13.07 -16.42 -12.67
CA ASN A 129 11.85 -15.74 -13.11
C ASN A 129 11.96 -14.21 -12.96
N LEU A 130 11.58 -13.47 -14.00
CA LEU A 130 11.61 -12.00 -14.03
C LEU A 130 10.26 -11.44 -14.47
N LYS A 131 9.78 -10.41 -13.78
CA LYS A 131 8.63 -9.61 -14.27
C LYS A 131 9.17 -8.54 -15.21
N LEU A 132 8.72 -8.54 -16.47
CA LEU A 132 9.24 -7.67 -17.52
C LEU A 132 8.41 -6.39 -17.69
N ALA A 133 7.10 -6.45 -17.47
CA ALA A 133 6.22 -5.29 -17.59
C ALA A 133 4.97 -5.43 -16.69
N ARG A 134 4.44 -4.30 -16.22
CA ARG A 134 3.20 -4.22 -15.43
C ARG A 134 2.33 -3.05 -15.90
N ASP A 135 1.02 -3.18 -15.76
CA ASP A 135 0.09 -2.07 -15.98
C ASP A 135 0.13 -1.07 -14.83
N MET A 136 -0.54 0.08 -14.97
CA MET A 136 -0.65 1.11 -13.92
C MET A 136 -1.17 0.58 -12.57
N ALA A 137 -1.95 -0.51 -12.55
CA ALA A 137 -2.46 -1.14 -11.33
C ALA A 137 -1.47 -2.13 -10.69
N GLY A 138 -0.30 -2.31 -11.30
CA GLY A 138 0.77 -3.20 -10.85
C GLY A 138 0.59 -4.66 -11.24
N LEU A 139 -0.42 -4.97 -12.07
CA LEU A 139 -0.69 -6.31 -12.58
C LEU A 139 0.30 -6.62 -13.70
N VAL A 140 0.77 -7.86 -13.73
CA VAL A 140 1.81 -8.30 -14.69
C VAL A 140 1.25 -8.30 -16.10
N LEU A 141 2.01 -7.74 -17.05
CA LEU A 141 1.73 -7.75 -18.48
C LEU A 141 2.65 -8.74 -19.22
N ALA A 142 3.92 -8.82 -18.82
CA ALA A 142 4.85 -9.81 -19.35
C ALA A 142 5.81 -10.31 -18.27
N GLU A 143 6.17 -11.59 -18.31
CA GLU A 143 7.11 -12.22 -17.38
C GLU A 143 7.85 -13.42 -17.97
N THR A 144 8.93 -13.86 -17.31
CA THR A 144 9.67 -15.07 -17.65
C THR A 144 9.42 -16.20 -16.65
N ARG A 145 9.45 -17.43 -17.16
CA ARG A 145 9.66 -18.66 -16.40
C ARG A 145 11.02 -19.20 -16.80
N GLY A 146 11.99 -19.02 -15.91
CA GLY A 146 13.39 -19.37 -16.11
C GLY A 146 13.82 -20.52 -15.20
N ALA A 147 15.09 -20.55 -14.78
CA ALA A 147 15.62 -21.62 -13.94
C ALA A 147 14.87 -21.75 -12.61
N GLY A 148 14.58 -23.00 -12.22
CA GLY A 148 13.83 -23.34 -11.01
C GLY A 148 12.30 -23.27 -11.17
N GLY A 149 11.81 -23.00 -12.39
CA GLY A 149 10.39 -22.93 -12.72
C GLY A 149 9.86 -24.15 -13.49
N GLN A 150 8.57 -24.12 -13.81
CA GLN A 150 7.92 -25.04 -14.74
C GLN A 150 6.80 -24.29 -15.48
N THR A 151 6.41 -24.80 -16.64
CA THR A 151 5.27 -24.29 -17.40
C THR A 151 4.40 -25.42 -17.94
N VAL A 152 3.09 -25.21 -17.95
CA VAL A 152 2.10 -26.14 -18.52
C VAL A 152 2.00 -25.87 -20.02
N ILE A 153 1.96 -26.94 -20.81
CA ILE A 153 2.02 -26.86 -22.28
C ILE A 153 0.92 -27.68 -22.95
N ALA A 154 0.71 -27.44 -24.24
CA ALA A 154 -0.15 -28.26 -25.09
C ALA A 154 0.43 -29.70 -25.23
N PRO A 155 -0.42 -30.75 -25.30
CA PRO A 155 -1.88 -30.72 -25.46
C PRO A 155 -2.65 -30.90 -24.14
N THR A 156 -2.27 -30.23 -23.04
CA THR A 156 -3.03 -30.28 -21.78
C THR A 156 -4.48 -29.83 -22.00
N PRO A 157 -5.49 -30.67 -21.66
CA PRO A 157 -6.88 -30.39 -21.97
C PRO A 157 -7.47 -29.30 -21.06
N GLY A 158 -8.51 -28.64 -21.55
CA GLY A 158 -9.14 -27.53 -20.83
C GLY A 158 -9.87 -27.90 -19.56
N ALA A 159 -10.18 -29.19 -19.36
CA ALA A 159 -10.69 -29.71 -18.08
C ALA A 159 -9.75 -29.41 -16.90
N MET A 160 -8.46 -29.16 -17.16
CA MET A 160 -7.44 -28.85 -16.15
C MET A 160 -7.30 -27.35 -15.86
N HIS A 161 -8.25 -26.53 -16.32
CA HIS A 161 -8.26 -25.10 -16.08
C HIS A 161 -9.68 -24.61 -15.77
N PRO A 162 -9.87 -23.66 -14.83
CA PRO A 162 -11.20 -23.12 -14.51
C PRO A 162 -11.96 -22.53 -15.71
N SER A 163 -11.25 -22.08 -16.75
CA SER A 163 -11.88 -21.55 -17.97
C SER A 163 -12.42 -22.64 -18.92
N GLY A 164 -12.12 -23.92 -18.68
CA GLY A 164 -12.49 -25.02 -19.56
C GLY A 164 -11.77 -25.05 -20.91
N LYS A 165 -10.86 -24.11 -21.19
CA LYS A 165 -10.12 -23.99 -22.46
C LYS A 165 -8.76 -24.71 -22.38
N PRO A 166 -8.32 -25.41 -23.43
CA PRO A 166 -7.05 -26.12 -23.44
C PRO A 166 -5.85 -25.17 -23.62
N TRP A 167 -4.65 -25.67 -23.33
CA TRP A 167 -3.42 -25.08 -23.87
C TRP A 167 -3.33 -25.45 -25.35
N VAL A 168 -3.10 -24.45 -26.20
CA VAL A 168 -3.09 -24.62 -27.66
C VAL A 168 -1.76 -24.20 -28.23
N ARG A 169 -1.14 -25.07 -29.01
CA ARG A 169 0.04 -24.72 -29.79
C ARG A 169 -0.38 -23.87 -31.00
N LEU A 170 0.17 -22.66 -31.10
CA LEU A 170 -0.10 -21.71 -32.17
C LEU A 170 0.89 -21.83 -33.33
N ALA A 171 2.18 -22.02 -33.03
CA ALA A 171 3.22 -22.15 -34.04
C ALA A 171 4.38 -23.06 -33.57
N GLY A 172 4.94 -23.79 -34.54
CA GLY A 172 6.14 -24.61 -34.38
C GLY A 172 6.05 -25.69 -33.28
N GLY A 173 6.98 -25.70 -32.32
CA GLY A 173 7.07 -26.73 -31.27
C GLY A 173 8.49 -26.95 -30.75
N PRO A 174 8.70 -27.94 -29.86
CA PRO A 174 9.97 -28.14 -29.15
C PRO A 174 11.22 -28.25 -30.05
N ALA A 175 11.06 -28.88 -31.23
CA ALA A 175 12.14 -29.04 -32.21
C ALA A 175 12.47 -27.76 -32.98
N THR A 176 11.52 -26.83 -33.09
CA THR A 176 11.66 -25.54 -33.79
C THR A 176 11.78 -24.36 -32.83
N ALA A 177 11.84 -24.61 -31.51
CA ALA A 177 12.04 -23.60 -30.50
C ALA A 177 13.27 -22.76 -30.82
N ALA A 178 13.11 -21.44 -30.80
CA ALA A 178 14.19 -20.54 -31.16
C ALA A 178 15.39 -20.76 -30.24
N VAL A 179 16.58 -20.69 -30.82
CA VAL A 179 17.84 -20.80 -30.10
C VAL A 179 18.43 -19.40 -30.10
N LEU A 180 18.54 -18.80 -28.91
CA LEU A 180 18.90 -17.40 -28.72
C LEU A 180 20.22 -17.30 -27.96
N THR A 181 21.03 -16.34 -28.35
CA THR A 181 22.10 -15.85 -27.47
C THR A 181 21.53 -15.05 -26.31
N MET A 182 22.27 -14.89 -25.21
CA MET A 182 21.85 -14.02 -24.09
C MET A 182 21.57 -12.60 -24.57
N ALA A 183 22.38 -12.10 -25.52
CA ALA A 183 22.18 -10.79 -26.12
C ALA A 183 20.89 -10.69 -26.95
N GLU A 184 20.56 -11.72 -27.74
CA GLU A 184 19.28 -11.80 -28.46
C GLU A 184 18.10 -11.91 -27.49
N ARG A 185 18.23 -12.70 -26.43
CA ARG A 185 17.22 -12.84 -25.36
C ARG A 185 16.95 -11.50 -24.68
N ASP A 186 17.99 -10.76 -24.32
CA ASP A 186 17.85 -9.44 -23.70
C ASP A 186 17.24 -8.42 -24.66
N ALA A 187 17.57 -8.49 -25.96
CA ALA A 187 16.96 -7.65 -26.99
C ALA A 187 15.45 -7.96 -27.17
N PHE A 188 15.07 -9.24 -27.12
CA PHE A 188 13.66 -9.64 -27.13
C PHE A 188 12.92 -9.14 -25.87
N HIS A 189 13.54 -9.24 -24.69
CA HIS A 189 12.93 -8.77 -23.44
C HIS A 189 12.81 -7.25 -23.40
N ALA A 190 13.77 -6.51 -23.97
CA ALA A 190 13.70 -5.06 -24.09
C ALA A 190 12.46 -4.61 -24.88
N LEU A 191 12.00 -5.37 -25.89
CA LEU A 191 10.73 -5.08 -26.58
C LEU A 191 9.55 -5.20 -25.60
N LEU A 192 9.50 -6.26 -24.81
CA LEU A 192 8.40 -6.50 -23.87
C LEU A 192 8.38 -5.49 -22.71
N ARG A 193 9.56 -5.04 -22.25
CA ARG A 193 9.68 -3.97 -21.23
C ARG A 193 9.07 -2.64 -21.68
N THR A 194 8.93 -2.41 -22.99
CA THR A 194 8.25 -1.19 -23.48
C THR A 194 6.77 -1.12 -23.15
N LEU A 195 6.18 -2.24 -22.72
CA LEU A 195 4.81 -2.29 -22.21
C LEU A 195 4.70 -1.91 -20.73
N ASP A 196 5.81 -1.69 -20.04
CA ASP A 196 5.75 -1.36 -18.62
C ASP A 196 5.18 0.05 -18.44
N GLU A 197 4.04 0.13 -17.76
CA GLU A 197 3.33 1.38 -17.48
C GLU A 197 3.63 1.89 -16.07
N GLN A 198 4.36 1.12 -15.26
CA GLN A 198 4.69 1.54 -13.91
C GLN A 198 5.53 2.83 -13.92
N PRO A 199 5.14 3.85 -13.13
CA PRO A 199 5.87 5.10 -13.09
C PRO A 199 7.28 4.88 -12.55
N ASP A 200 8.26 5.42 -13.27
CA ASP A 200 9.67 5.21 -13.00
C ASP A 200 10.07 5.58 -11.55
N GLN A 201 10.62 4.62 -10.80
CA GLN A 201 11.14 4.84 -9.44
C GLN A 201 12.63 5.20 -9.48
N GLY A 202 12.93 6.50 -9.67
CA GLY A 202 14.28 7.05 -9.65
C GLY A 202 14.93 7.09 -8.28
N PRO A 203 16.26 7.31 -8.21
CA PRO A 203 16.99 7.41 -6.97
C PRO A 203 16.47 8.64 -6.24
N THR A 204 16.10 8.45 -5.00
CA THR A 204 15.72 9.54 -4.11
C THR A 204 16.99 10.25 -3.67
N THR A 205 17.55 11.09 -4.55
CA THR A 205 18.58 12.07 -4.21
C THR A 205 18.22 13.39 -4.86
N VAL A 206 17.53 14.27 -4.14
CA VAL A 206 17.99 15.62 -3.74
C VAL A 206 17.18 16.01 -2.51
N GLY A 207 17.85 16.57 -1.49
CA GLY A 207 17.33 16.81 -0.15
C GLY A 207 16.10 17.72 -0.04
N ALA A 208 15.55 17.76 1.18
CA ALA A 208 14.42 18.57 1.61
C ALA A 208 14.24 19.86 0.80
N VAL A 209 13.23 19.87 -0.07
CA VAL A 209 12.77 21.08 -0.74
C VAL A 209 12.06 21.91 0.33
N THR A 210 12.64 23.07 0.65
CA THR A 210 11.98 24.11 1.44
C THR A 210 10.73 24.58 0.68
N PRO A 211 9.59 24.85 1.33
CA PRO A 211 8.36 25.26 0.65
C PRO A 211 8.62 26.40 -0.34
N HIS A 212 8.12 26.25 -1.57
CA HIS A 212 8.21 27.27 -2.60
C HIS A 212 7.34 28.47 -2.21
N ASP A 213 7.98 29.61 -1.96
CA ASP A 213 7.33 30.90 -1.80
C ASP A 213 6.78 31.34 -3.18
N PRO A 214 5.48 31.61 -3.32
CA PRO A 214 4.86 32.05 -4.59
C PRO A 214 5.43 33.37 -5.14
N THR A 215 6.25 34.09 -4.37
CA THR A 215 6.95 35.31 -4.82
C THR A 215 8.32 35.03 -5.45
N ALA A 216 8.85 33.81 -5.40
CA ALA A 216 10.15 33.44 -5.93
C ALA A 216 10.05 32.97 -7.40
N GLY A 217 10.67 33.67 -8.35
CA GLY A 217 10.64 33.32 -9.79
C GLY A 217 11.13 31.90 -10.15
N VAL A 218 11.02 31.53 -11.44
CA VAL A 218 11.33 30.17 -11.94
C VAL A 218 12.80 29.80 -11.75
N THR A 219 13.09 28.61 -11.20
CA THR A 219 14.48 28.15 -11.04
C THR A 219 15.13 27.78 -12.38
N PRO A 220 16.47 27.88 -12.52
CA PRO A 220 17.16 27.44 -13.75
C PRO A 220 16.93 25.97 -14.10
N GLY A 221 16.77 25.12 -13.07
CA GLY A 221 16.49 23.69 -13.26
C GLY A 221 15.10 23.44 -13.83
N ASP A 222 14.07 24.07 -13.24
CA ASP A 222 12.69 23.91 -13.73
C ASP A 222 12.49 24.53 -15.12
N ASP A 223 13.16 25.64 -15.42
CA ASP A 223 13.12 26.24 -16.76
C ASP A 223 13.81 25.35 -17.81
N TYR A 224 14.91 24.68 -17.44
CA TYR A 224 15.63 23.75 -18.30
C TYR A 224 14.85 22.47 -18.60
N GLU A 225 14.15 21.91 -17.61
CA GLU A 225 13.28 20.74 -17.80
C GLU A 225 12.17 21.01 -18.84
N ASN A 226 11.64 22.22 -18.85
CA ASN A 226 10.54 22.62 -19.71
C ASN A 226 10.98 23.02 -21.13
N ARG A 227 12.17 23.61 -21.28
CA ARG A 227 12.63 24.20 -22.55
C ARG A 227 13.53 23.29 -23.40
N THR A 228 14.07 22.22 -22.83
CA THR A 228 15.09 21.38 -23.49
C THR A 228 14.50 20.06 -24.00
N ASP A 229 14.90 19.58 -25.17
CA ASP A 229 14.50 18.26 -25.69
C ASP A 229 15.55 17.18 -25.39
N TRP A 230 15.14 15.91 -25.28
CA TRP A 230 16.07 14.80 -25.01
C TRP A 230 17.15 14.61 -26.08
N ALA A 231 16.88 14.97 -27.34
CA ALA A 231 17.88 14.94 -28.40
C ALA A 231 19.04 15.91 -28.12
N ASP A 232 18.74 17.09 -27.55
CA ASP A 232 19.73 18.10 -27.20
C ASP A 232 20.65 17.64 -26.05
N ILE A 233 20.20 16.67 -25.26
CA ILE A 233 20.93 16.12 -24.11
C ILE A 233 21.69 14.84 -24.50
N LEU A 234 21.09 13.95 -25.28
CA LEU A 234 21.64 12.60 -25.47
C LEU A 234 22.50 12.48 -26.73
N THR A 235 22.11 13.12 -27.83
CA THR A 235 22.83 13.03 -29.10
C THR A 235 24.27 13.56 -29.02
N PRO A 236 24.58 14.66 -28.31
CA PRO A 236 25.97 15.11 -28.12
C PRO A 236 26.88 14.07 -27.47
N HIS A 237 26.32 13.18 -26.64
CA HIS A 237 27.05 12.11 -25.96
C HIS A 237 26.99 10.77 -26.71
N GLY A 238 26.61 10.78 -28.00
CA GLY A 238 26.68 9.61 -28.88
C GLY A 238 25.47 8.67 -28.84
N TRP A 239 24.37 9.06 -28.17
CA TRP A 239 23.12 8.31 -28.23
C TRP A 239 22.42 8.52 -29.57
N THR A 240 21.80 7.46 -30.07
CA THR A 240 21.11 7.50 -31.37
C THR A 240 19.62 7.25 -31.20
N LEU A 241 18.79 8.20 -31.65
CA LEU A 241 17.34 8.01 -31.76
C LEU A 241 17.04 7.03 -32.90
N VAL A 242 16.43 5.88 -32.58
CA VAL A 242 16.16 4.82 -33.56
C VAL A 242 14.80 4.97 -34.20
N SER A 243 13.80 5.26 -33.37
CA SER A 243 12.39 5.37 -33.77
C SER A 243 11.63 6.20 -32.74
N ALA A 244 10.47 6.70 -33.15
CA ALA A 244 9.51 7.36 -32.28
C ALA A 244 8.10 6.88 -32.62
N ARG A 245 7.28 6.61 -31.61
CA ARG A 245 5.87 6.25 -31.76
C ARG A 245 5.05 7.01 -30.73
N GLY A 246 4.15 7.87 -31.20
CA GLY A 246 3.45 8.81 -30.33
C GLY A 246 4.43 9.77 -29.66
N ARG A 247 4.38 9.88 -28.33
CA ARG A 247 5.33 10.66 -27.52
C ARG A 247 6.60 9.87 -27.18
N THR A 248 6.53 8.54 -27.22
CA THR A 248 7.64 7.66 -26.86
C THR A 248 8.73 7.64 -27.92
N ARG A 249 9.97 7.82 -27.50
CA ARG A 249 11.17 7.76 -28.33
C ARG A 249 12.09 6.64 -27.85
N TYR A 250 12.71 5.94 -28.79
CA TYR A 250 13.51 4.75 -28.52
C TYR A 250 14.98 5.02 -28.89
N TRP A 251 15.88 4.81 -27.95
CA TRP A 251 17.28 5.21 -28.06
C TRP A 251 18.25 4.03 -28.00
N LEU A 252 19.36 4.13 -28.74
CA LEU A 252 20.54 3.28 -28.60
C LEU A 252 21.62 4.03 -27.83
N ARG A 253 22.27 3.30 -26.92
CA ARG A 253 23.46 3.78 -26.23
C ARG A 253 24.64 3.95 -27.20
N PRO A 254 25.65 4.78 -26.86
CA PRO A 254 26.85 4.93 -27.66
C PRO A 254 27.55 3.58 -27.92
N GLY A 255 28.01 3.39 -29.16
CA GLY A 255 28.71 2.18 -29.59
C GLY A 255 27.83 0.96 -29.86
N LYS A 256 26.51 1.03 -29.65
CA LYS A 256 25.57 -0.06 -29.96
C LYS A 256 24.98 0.12 -31.37
N ALA A 257 25.08 -0.92 -32.21
CA ALA A 257 24.58 -0.86 -33.59
C ALA A 257 23.07 -1.09 -33.66
N LYS A 258 22.43 -0.56 -34.73
CA LYS A 258 21.01 -0.83 -35.02
C LYS A 258 20.80 -2.34 -35.21
N GLY A 259 19.74 -2.89 -34.61
CA GLY A 259 19.47 -4.33 -34.58
C GLY A 259 20.00 -5.09 -33.35
N GLN A 260 20.74 -4.43 -32.45
CA GLN A 260 21.18 -5.05 -31.18
C GLN A 260 20.22 -4.78 -30.00
N GLY A 261 19.04 -4.23 -30.27
CA GLY A 261 17.99 -3.94 -29.30
C GLY A 261 18.08 -2.56 -28.64
N ILE A 262 16.92 -2.05 -28.21
CA ILE A 262 16.74 -0.73 -27.62
C ILE A 262 17.51 -0.63 -26.30
N SER A 263 18.05 0.55 -25.99
CA SER A 263 18.84 0.80 -24.77
C SER A 263 18.13 1.69 -23.77
N ALA A 264 17.27 2.60 -24.24
CA ALA A 264 16.50 3.48 -23.39
C ALA A 264 15.22 3.97 -24.08
N THR A 265 14.27 4.45 -23.30
CA THR A 265 13.09 5.17 -23.77
C THR A 265 12.98 6.55 -23.13
N THR A 266 12.34 7.48 -23.84
CA THR A 266 11.86 8.75 -23.30
C THR A 266 10.41 8.98 -23.75
N GLY A 267 9.67 9.88 -23.10
CA GLY A 267 8.34 10.31 -23.55
C GLY A 267 7.15 9.54 -22.98
N HIS A 268 7.35 8.80 -21.87
CA HIS A 268 6.32 7.98 -21.22
C HIS A 268 5.38 8.75 -20.28
N ALA A 269 5.77 9.93 -19.80
CA ALA A 269 5.00 10.68 -18.79
C ALA A 269 4.46 12.03 -19.31
N ASP A 270 3.29 12.42 -18.80
CA ASP A 270 2.59 13.66 -19.16
C ASP A 270 3.00 14.87 -18.31
N ASP A 271 3.61 14.64 -17.14
CA ASP A 271 4.01 15.66 -16.16
C ASP A 271 5.44 16.18 -16.37
N ARG A 272 6.43 15.28 -16.43
CA ARG A 272 7.83 15.58 -16.78
C ARG A 272 8.42 14.41 -17.56
N ASP A 273 8.87 14.68 -18.78
CA ASP A 273 9.49 13.69 -19.67
C ASP A 273 10.81 13.17 -19.08
N ARG A 274 10.96 11.84 -18.94
CA ARG A 274 12.10 11.17 -18.30
C ARG A 274 12.84 10.27 -19.28
N LEU A 275 14.12 10.03 -19.01
CA LEU A 275 14.93 9.01 -19.66
C LEU A 275 14.98 7.77 -18.80
N TYR A 276 14.54 6.63 -19.34
CA TYR A 276 14.63 5.33 -18.69
C TYR A 276 15.59 4.42 -19.45
N VAL A 277 16.67 3.97 -18.79
CA VAL A 277 17.74 3.20 -19.43
C VAL A 277 17.68 1.74 -18.99
N PHE A 278 17.55 0.81 -19.95
CA PHE A 278 17.44 -0.64 -19.67
C PHE A 278 18.80 -1.36 -19.61
N THR A 279 19.89 -0.67 -19.93
CA THR A 279 21.22 -1.27 -20.12
C THR A 279 22.23 -0.75 -19.12
N SER A 280 23.03 -1.64 -18.54
CA SER A 280 24.04 -1.32 -17.52
C SER A 280 25.34 -0.74 -18.07
N SER A 281 25.52 -0.70 -19.38
CA SER A 281 26.77 -0.32 -20.05
C SER A 281 26.76 1.13 -20.52
N THR A 282 26.31 2.02 -19.63
CA THR A 282 26.18 3.47 -19.83
C THR A 282 26.58 4.20 -18.55
N ASP A 283 26.84 5.50 -18.63
CA ASP A 283 27.05 6.33 -17.44
C ASP A 283 25.80 6.41 -16.57
N PHE A 284 24.62 6.21 -17.17
CA PHE A 284 23.36 6.05 -16.46
C PHE A 284 23.27 4.68 -15.79
N ALA A 285 22.88 4.66 -14.52
CA ALA A 285 22.45 3.44 -13.86
C ALA A 285 21.20 2.86 -14.55
N PRO A 286 21.18 1.55 -14.84
CA PRO A 286 20.05 0.91 -15.50
C PRO A 286 18.84 0.82 -14.56
N GLU A 287 17.65 0.73 -15.15
CA GLU A 287 16.36 0.60 -14.46
C GLU A 287 16.07 1.76 -13.50
N ILE A 288 16.61 2.94 -13.84
CA ILE A 288 16.47 4.17 -13.08
C ILE A 288 16.13 5.32 -14.03
N PRO A 289 15.07 6.10 -13.76
CA PRO A 289 14.77 7.29 -14.53
C PRO A 289 15.68 8.47 -14.22
N TYR A 290 15.96 9.26 -15.24
CA TYR A 290 16.64 10.54 -15.14
C TYR A 290 15.73 11.67 -15.63
N THR A 291 15.69 12.77 -14.89
CA THR A 291 15.14 14.04 -15.40
C THR A 291 16.14 14.68 -16.36
N LYS A 292 15.74 15.70 -17.14
CA LYS A 292 16.65 16.36 -18.08
C LYS A 292 17.81 17.05 -17.36
N LEU A 293 17.53 17.72 -16.24
CA LEU A 293 18.54 18.31 -15.37
C LEU A 293 19.44 17.22 -14.76
N GLY A 294 18.88 16.11 -14.30
CA GLY A 294 19.65 15.01 -13.73
C GLY A 294 20.58 14.36 -14.77
N ALA A 295 20.09 14.16 -16.00
CA ALA A 295 20.89 13.64 -17.10
C ALA A 295 21.97 14.63 -17.54
N TYR A 296 21.65 15.93 -17.65
CA TYR A 296 22.62 16.97 -17.95
C TYR A 296 23.68 17.09 -16.84
N ALA A 297 23.28 17.04 -15.57
CA ALA A 297 24.21 17.06 -14.45
C ALA A 297 25.15 15.84 -14.46
N LEU A 298 24.62 14.64 -14.76
CA LEU A 298 25.42 13.43 -14.86
C LEU A 298 26.44 13.50 -16.01
N LEU A 299 25.96 13.84 -17.22
CA LEU A 299 26.77 13.79 -18.44
C LEU A 299 27.80 14.94 -18.55
N GLU A 300 27.46 16.14 -18.07
CA GLU A 300 28.28 17.35 -18.27
C GLU A 300 28.96 17.84 -16.98
N HIS A 301 28.48 17.40 -15.81
CA HIS A 301 28.94 17.89 -14.51
C HIS A 301 29.24 16.77 -13.48
N GLY A 302 29.35 15.51 -13.92
CA GLY A 302 29.70 14.37 -13.06
C GLY A 302 28.69 14.10 -11.94
N GLY A 303 27.43 14.48 -12.13
CA GLY A 303 26.35 14.35 -11.15
C GLY A 303 26.20 15.55 -10.21
N ASP A 304 27.00 16.60 -10.33
CA ASP A 304 26.86 17.82 -9.51
C ASP A 304 25.71 18.71 -10.03
N HIS A 305 24.54 18.54 -9.41
CA HIS A 305 23.33 19.29 -9.73
C HIS A 305 23.45 20.79 -9.42
N THR A 306 24.32 21.17 -8.48
CA THR A 306 24.54 22.59 -8.13
C THR A 306 25.40 23.28 -9.18
N ALA A 307 26.47 22.61 -9.64
CA ALA A 307 27.29 23.09 -10.75
C ALA A 307 26.47 23.21 -12.04
N ALA A 308 25.64 22.19 -12.34
CA ALA A 308 24.74 22.20 -13.47
C ALA A 308 23.75 23.37 -13.42
N ALA A 309 23.04 23.58 -12.30
CA ALA A 309 22.09 24.68 -12.16
C ALA A 309 22.75 26.08 -12.28
N LYS A 310 24.00 26.25 -11.82
CA LYS A 310 24.76 27.50 -11.98
C LYS A 310 25.11 27.76 -13.43
N GLU A 311 25.52 26.74 -14.17
CA GLU A 311 25.82 26.84 -15.60
C GLU A 311 24.56 27.11 -16.42
N LEU A 312 23.45 26.45 -16.11
CA LEU A 312 22.15 26.73 -16.73
C LEU A 312 21.70 28.18 -16.50
N ARG A 313 21.91 28.73 -15.30
CA ARG A 313 21.64 30.15 -15.05
C ARG A 313 22.50 31.07 -15.91
N ARG A 314 23.78 30.75 -16.14
CA ARG A 314 24.64 31.50 -17.07
C ARG A 314 24.17 31.41 -18.51
N ARG A 315 23.59 30.28 -18.89
CA ARG A 315 22.98 30.04 -20.21
C ARG A 315 21.58 30.67 -20.37
N GLY A 316 21.09 31.39 -19.35
CA GLY A 316 19.82 32.11 -19.41
C GLY A 316 18.58 31.29 -19.07
N PHE A 317 18.74 30.22 -18.28
CA PHE A 317 17.61 29.49 -17.69
C PHE A 317 17.23 30.07 -16.32
N GLY A 318 15.92 30.25 -16.07
CA GLY A 318 15.34 30.77 -14.83
C GLY A 318 15.05 32.29 -14.80
N GLN A 319 14.27 32.77 -13.83
CA GLN A 319 13.86 34.17 -13.66
C GLN A 319 13.98 34.64 -12.19
N ALA A 320 14.35 35.90 -11.97
CA ALA A 320 14.46 36.49 -10.63
C ALA A 320 13.15 37.18 -10.20
N ALA A 321 12.80 37.09 -8.92
CA ALA A 321 11.63 37.75 -8.33
C ALA A 321 11.76 39.29 -8.33
N THR A 322 10.66 40.00 -8.56
CA THR A 322 10.61 41.46 -8.38
C THR A 322 10.36 41.77 -6.91
N ALA A 323 11.21 42.61 -6.30
CA ALA A 323 11.11 42.97 -4.89
C ALA A 323 9.89 43.88 -4.63
N LEU A 324 9.04 43.52 -3.69
CA LEU A 324 7.96 44.39 -3.19
C LEU A 324 8.52 45.39 -2.16
N THR A 325 8.12 46.65 -2.29
CA THR A 325 8.47 47.73 -1.34
C THR A 325 7.38 47.85 -0.27
N PRO A 326 7.71 48.02 1.03
CA PRO A 326 6.71 48.22 2.07
C PRO A 326 5.93 49.53 1.88
N ALA A 327 4.65 49.54 2.22
CA ALA A 327 3.82 50.75 2.22
C ALA A 327 4.10 51.59 3.47
N ASP A 328 4.60 52.81 3.29
CA ASP A 328 5.08 53.70 4.37
C ASP A 328 4.00 54.49 5.13
N ASP A 329 2.69 54.28 4.87
CA ASP A 329 1.66 55.06 5.56
C ASP A 329 0.42 54.22 5.92
N LEU A 330 0.42 53.74 7.17
CA LEU A 330 -0.73 53.09 7.82
C LEU A 330 -1.39 54.01 8.88
N ALA A 331 -0.94 55.26 9.02
CA ALA A 331 -1.33 56.13 10.14
C ALA A 331 -2.78 56.67 10.05
N GLY A 332 -3.50 56.41 8.96
CA GLY A 332 -4.89 56.85 8.76
C GLY A 332 -5.96 55.76 8.79
N LEU A 333 -5.59 54.48 8.90
CA LEU A 333 -6.52 53.35 8.70
C LEU A 333 -7.03 52.69 9.99
N ILE A 334 -6.57 53.13 11.17
CA ILE A 334 -6.95 52.56 12.46
C ILE A 334 -7.55 53.66 13.34
N ALA A 335 -8.85 53.57 13.64
CA ALA A 335 -9.48 54.43 14.64
C ALA A 335 -8.92 54.09 16.04
N PRO A 336 -8.67 55.09 16.91
CA PRO A 336 -8.10 54.82 18.22
C PRO A 336 -9.09 54.00 19.06
N THR A 337 -8.69 52.78 19.42
CA THR A 337 -9.40 51.98 20.40
C THR A 337 -9.09 52.55 21.79
N ASN A 338 -10.14 52.82 22.57
CA ASN A 338 -10.02 53.27 23.96
C ASN A 338 -9.52 52.12 24.85
N GLY A 339 -8.24 51.79 24.76
CA GLY A 339 -7.43 51.19 25.83
C GLY A 339 -7.90 49.89 26.51
N ASP A 340 -8.93 49.19 26.03
CA ASP A 340 -9.41 47.96 26.68
C ASP A 340 -9.00 46.71 25.88
N THR A 341 -7.93 46.06 26.34
CA THR A 341 -7.43 44.78 25.83
C THR A 341 -7.72 43.68 26.84
N SER A 342 -8.98 43.35 27.06
CA SER A 342 -9.38 42.20 27.87
C SER A 342 -10.19 41.19 27.05
N TRP A 343 -9.66 39.97 26.94
CA TRP A 343 -10.38 38.82 26.38
C TRP A 343 -11.29 38.25 27.46
N ALA A 344 -12.54 38.69 27.49
CA ALA A 344 -13.57 38.14 28.37
C ALA A 344 -14.69 37.47 27.56
N THR A 345 -14.74 36.15 27.75
CA THR A 345 -15.87 35.21 27.67
C THR A 345 -17.22 35.72 27.15
N THR A 346 -17.66 35.20 26.00
CA THR A 346 -19.02 35.35 25.49
C THR A 346 -20.02 34.49 26.29
N PRO A 347 -21.11 35.04 26.84
CA PRO A 347 -22.20 34.27 27.44
C PRO A 347 -23.18 33.76 26.38
N ALA A 348 -23.83 32.62 26.69
CA ALA A 348 -24.91 32.01 25.90
C ALA A 348 -26.13 32.94 25.71
N PRO A 349 -26.86 32.88 24.58
CA PRO A 349 -28.03 33.72 24.38
C PRO A 349 -29.24 33.16 25.14
N ALA A 350 -29.82 34.02 25.97
CA ALA A 350 -31.13 33.83 26.58
C ALA A 350 -32.25 34.23 25.60
N ALA A 351 -33.40 33.57 25.77
CA ALA A 351 -34.64 33.79 25.07
C ALA A 351 -35.34 35.10 25.47
N ASP A 352 -36.13 35.67 24.56
CA ASP A 352 -37.40 36.38 24.85
C ASP A 352 -38.20 36.55 23.55
N THR A 353 -39.36 35.90 23.43
CA THR A 353 -40.73 36.40 23.68
C THR A 353 -41.14 37.66 22.90
N THR A 354 -42.04 37.47 21.92
CA THR A 354 -43.23 38.33 21.74
C THR A 354 -44.37 37.52 21.10
N SER A 355 -45.59 37.89 21.49
CA SER A 355 -46.83 37.11 21.55
C SER A 355 -47.81 37.28 20.38
N ASN A 356 -48.55 36.20 20.10
CA ASN A 356 -49.98 36.05 19.73
C ASN A 356 -50.67 37.00 18.73
N THR A 357 -51.36 36.41 17.73
CA THR A 357 -52.83 36.48 17.59
C THR A 357 -53.40 35.30 16.76
N THR A 358 -54.25 34.48 17.42
CA THR A 358 -55.52 33.77 17.03
C THR A 358 -55.85 33.56 15.52
N THR A 359 -56.33 32.41 15.01
CA THR A 359 -57.60 31.71 15.35
C THR A 359 -57.79 30.40 14.53
N SER A 360 -58.45 29.39 15.15
CA SER A 360 -59.22 28.22 14.63
C SER A 360 -58.51 27.20 13.71
N GLY A 361 -58.61 25.88 13.86
CA GLY A 361 -59.53 25.01 14.61
C GLY A 361 -59.87 23.80 13.73
N GLY A 362 -59.68 22.56 14.20
CA GLY A 362 -60.10 21.35 13.49
C GLY A 362 -59.34 20.08 13.91
N GLU A 363 -59.96 19.29 14.78
CA GLU A 363 -59.58 17.92 15.16
C GLU A 363 -59.83 16.91 14.02
N THR A 364 -59.04 15.83 13.93
CA THR A 364 -59.48 14.41 13.99
C THR A 364 -58.30 13.44 13.72
N GLU A 365 -58.34 12.30 14.40
CA GLU A 365 -57.33 11.21 14.47
C GLU A 365 -57.33 10.24 13.23
N PRO A 366 -56.80 8.99 13.32
CA PRO A 366 -55.51 8.57 12.77
C PRO A 366 -55.65 7.56 11.61
N GLY A 367 -54.62 7.36 10.80
CA GLY A 367 -54.70 6.44 9.67
C GLY A 367 -53.35 5.91 9.19
N ASP A 368 -53.12 4.65 9.56
CA ASP A 368 -52.48 3.55 8.84
C ASP A 368 -51.14 3.69 8.11
N GLY A 369 -50.35 2.63 8.30
CA GLY A 369 -49.01 2.47 7.77
C GLY A 369 -48.98 2.32 6.25
N ALA A 370 -47.90 2.88 5.69
CA ALA A 370 -47.45 2.54 4.35
C ALA A 370 -45.91 2.57 4.35
N SER A 371 -45.36 1.45 3.93
CA SER A 371 -43.97 1.18 3.64
C SER A 371 -43.33 2.29 2.81
N LEU A 372 -42.18 2.81 3.28
CA LEU A 372 -41.38 3.79 2.53
C LEU A 372 -40.53 3.05 1.49
N GLU A 373 -41.13 2.77 0.33
CA GLU A 373 -40.35 2.64 -0.91
C GLU A 373 -39.70 4.00 -1.22
N ALA A 374 -38.39 3.97 -1.48
CA ALA A 374 -37.60 5.13 -1.83
C ALA A 374 -38.09 5.75 -3.14
N ALA A 375 -38.88 6.83 -3.03
CA ALA A 375 -39.20 7.69 -4.16
C ALA A 375 -37.93 8.45 -4.61
N PRO A 376 -37.71 8.64 -5.92
CA PRO A 376 -36.58 9.43 -6.41
C PRO A 376 -36.77 10.88 -5.95
N VAL A 377 -35.78 11.39 -5.22
CA VAL A 377 -35.72 12.81 -4.84
C VAL A 377 -35.72 13.65 -6.13
N PRO A 378 -36.67 14.57 -6.32
CA PRO A 378 -36.60 15.48 -7.46
C PRO A 378 -35.36 16.35 -7.29
N GLY A 379 -34.44 16.28 -8.25
CA GLY A 379 -33.25 17.12 -8.23
C GLY A 379 -33.63 18.60 -8.10
N PRO A 380 -32.82 19.40 -7.38
CA PRO A 380 -33.09 20.83 -7.28
C PRO A 380 -33.14 21.40 -8.70
N THR A 381 -34.29 21.97 -9.06
CA THR A 381 -34.44 22.71 -10.31
C THR A 381 -33.62 23.99 -10.13
N PRO A 382 -32.56 24.25 -10.91
CA PRO A 382 -31.79 25.47 -10.75
C PRO A 382 -32.67 26.64 -11.22
N THR A 383 -33.26 27.35 -10.27
CA THR A 383 -33.87 28.66 -10.47
C THR A 383 -32.79 29.70 -10.21
N THR A 384 -31.94 29.90 -11.20
CA THR A 384 -31.21 31.15 -11.39
C THR A 384 -31.22 31.42 -12.86
N ASP A 385 -32.05 32.38 -13.26
CA ASP A 385 -32.09 32.91 -14.61
C ASP A 385 -30.68 33.31 -15.03
N VAL A 386 -30.19 32.68 -16.10
CA VAL A 386 -28.95 33.02 -16.81
C VAL A 386 -29.05 34.42 -17.46
N ALA A 387 -30.15 35.14 -17.25
CA ALA A 387 -30.60 36.27 -18.05
C ALA A 387 -30.08 37.66 -17.59
N GLU A 388 -29.41 37.79 -16.43
CA GLU A 388 -28.98 39.11 -15.91
C GLU A 388 -27.47 39.39 -15.92
N ARG A 389 -26.63 38.45 -16.37
CA ARG A 389 -25.21 38.77 -16.63
C ARG A 389 -25.05 39.16 -18.08
N ASP A 390 -24.33 40.25 -18.34
CA ASP A 390 -23.80 40.60 -19.66
C ASP A 390 -22.89 39.46 -20.13
N ALA A 391 -23.50 38.41 -20.67
CA ALA A 391 -22.82 37.17 -20.98
C ALA A 391 -21.95 37.40 -22.20
N THR A 392 -20.63 37.37 -21.99
CA THR A 392 -19.64 37.38 -23.07
C THR A 392 -19.33 35.94 -23.51
N PRO A 393 -19.08 35.71 -24.82
CA PRO A 393 -18.75 34.39 -25.35
C PRO A 393 -17.28 34.04 -25.09
N ASP A 394 -16.92 33.85 -23.83
CA ASP A 394 -15.57 33.50 -23.39
C ASP A 394 -15.54 32.42 -22.28
N GLN A 395 -14.34 31.91 -22.01
CA GLN A 395 -14.11 30.81 -21.05
C GLN A 395 -14.33 31.20 -19.60
N ASP A 396 -14.13 32.46 -19.23
CA ASP A 396 -14.26 32.93 -17.86
C ASP A 396 -15.74 33.00 -17.45
N ASN A 397 -16.56 33.62 -18.30
CA ASN A 397 -18.00 33.66 -18.10
C ASN A 397 -18.62 32.24 -18.10
N THR A 398 -18.14 31.34 -18.97
CA THR A 398 -18.58 29.94 -18.98
C THR A 398 -18.15 29.18 -17.72
N ALA A 399 -16.96 29.48 -17.17
CA ALA A 399 -16.51 28.91 -15.90
C ALA A 399 -17.36 29.39 -14.73
N LEU A 400 -17.70 30.68 -14.66
CA LEU A 400 -18.59 31.22 -13.63
C LEU A 400 -20.00 30.60 -13.71
N LEU A 401 -20.55 30.44 -14.91
CA LEU A 401 -21.84 29.76 -15.11
C LEU A 401 -21.78 28.29 -14.67
N LEU A 402 -20.66 27.60 -14.92
CA LEU A 402 -20.44 26.24 -14.45
C LEU A 402 -20.46 26.19 -12.91
N VAL A 403 -19.74 27.11 -12.26
CA VAL A 403 -19.72 27.23 -10.79
C VAL A 403 -21.11 27.51 -10.26
N ASP A 404 -21.80 28.55 -10.75
CA ASP A 404 -23.12 28.94 -10.25
C ASP A 404 -24.11 27.78 -10.28
N THR A 405 -24.06 26.97 -11.34
CA THR A 405 -24.96 25.82 -11.53
C THR A 405 -24.51 24.53 -10.83
N ASN A 406 -23.21 24.33 -10.56
CA ASN A 406 -22.67 23.04 -10.09
C ASN A 406 -21.88 23.12 -8.78
N HIS A 407 -21.75 24.27 -8.12
CA HIS A 407 -20.99 24.43 -6.88
C HIS A 407 -21.54 23.63 -5.68
N HIS A 408 -22.67 22.94 -5.79
CA HIS A 408 -23.16 22.01 -4.77
C HIS A 408 -22.85 20.54 -5.12
N LEU A 409 -22.47 20.26 -6.37
CA LEU A 409 -22.20 18.92 -6.89
C LEU A 409 -20.75 18.68 -7.26
N LEU A 410 -19.95 19.73 -7.42
CA LEU A 410 -18.54 19.65 -7.79
C LEU A 410 -17.65 20.32 -6.74
N ARG A 411 -16.48 19.75 -6.51
CA ARG A 411 -15.36 20.38 -5.82
C ARG A 411 -14.07 20.15 -6.59
N HIS A 412 -13.13 21.05 -6.47
CA HIS A 412 -11.77 20.87 -6.94
C HIS A 412 -10.82 20.96 -5.75
N VAL A 413 -10.00 19.93 -5.58
CA VAL A 413 -9.03 19.83 -4.50
C VAL A 413 -7.63 19.86 -5.12
N PRO A 414 -6.81 20.90 -4.86
CA PRO A 414 -5.43 20.95 -5.36
C PRO A 414 -4.67 19.65 -5.04
N GLY A 415 -3.94 19.10 -6.02
CA GLY A 415 -3.19 17.84 -5.88
C GLY A 415 -4.03 16.56 -5.91
N ARG A 416 -5.33 16.61 -5.57
CA ARG A 416 -6.25 15.45 -5.60
C ARG A 416 -7.20 15.45 -6.82
N GLY A 417 -7.48 16.61 -7.41
CA GLY A 417 -8.31 16.78 -8.60
C GLY A 417 -9.78 17.06 -8.31
N TRP A 418 -10.64 16.83 -9.31
CA TRP A 418 -12.07 17.06 -9.22
C TRP A 418 -12.78 15.96 -8.43
N LEU A 419 -13.71 16.37 -7.56
CA LEU A 419 -14.65 15.52 -6.85
C LEU A 419 -16.08 15.84 -7.28
N ALA A 420 -16.92 14.81 -7.29
CA ALA A 420 -18.35 14.92 -7.54
C ALA A 420 -19.14 14.36 -6.36
N TRP A 421 -20.22 15.04 -6.00
CA TRP A 421 -21.16 14.59 -4.99
C TRP A 421 -22.02 13.45 -5.55
N ASP A 422 -22.11 12.33 -4.82
CA ASP A 422 -22.84 11.13 -5.24
C ASP A 422 -24.02 10.79 -4.32
N THR A 423 -24.68 11.81 -3.78
CA THR A 423 -25.83 11.82 -2.84
C THR A 423 -25.49 11.80 -1.35
N TYR A 424 -24.40 11.16 -0.93
CA TYR A 424 -23.99 11.12 0.48
C TYR A 424 -22.48 11.22 0.70
N ARG A 425 -21.66 11.25 -0.35
CA ARG A 425 -20.21 11.49 -0.24
C ARG A 425 -19.64 12.18 -1.48
N TRP A 426 -18.39 12.61 -1.38
CA TRP A 426 -17.58 13.11 -2.48
C TRP A 426 -16.71 11.99 -3.06
N THR A 427 -16.81 11.76 -4.37
CA THR A 427 -16.05 10.73 -5.11
C THR A 427 -15.23 11.35 -6.25
N PRO A 428 -14.25 10.64 -6.83
CA PRO A 428 -13.53 11.12 -8.01
C PRO A 428 -14.50 11.56 -9.12
N GLY A 429 -14.43 12.83 -9.51
CA GLY A 429 -15.44 13.51 -10.32
C GLY A 429 -14.93 14.16 -11.61
N ALA A 430 -13.71 13.82 -12.06
CA ALA A 430 -13.11 14.43 -13.26
C ALA A 430 -14.01 14.31 -14.50
N HIS A 431 -14.56 13.13 -14.74
CA HIS A 431 -15.51 12.91 -15.84
C HIS A 431 -16.81 13.72 -15.65
N THR A 432 -17.36 13.74 -14.45
CA THR A 432 -18.58 14.52 -14.13
C THR A 432 -18.37 16.01 -14.36
N ALA A 433 -17.22 16.56 -13.97
CA ALA A 433 -16.86 17.96 -14.21
C ALA A 433 -16.74 18.26 -15.71
N GLN A 434 -16.07 17.38 -16.48
CA GLN A 434 -15.96 17.52 -17.94
C GLN A 434 -17.32 17.48 -18.63
N GLU A 435 -18.20 16.54 -18.25
CA GLU A 435 -19.54 16.45 -18.83
C GLU A 435 -20.45 17.61 -18.42
N ALA A 436 -20.31 18.14 -17.19
CA ALA A 436 -21.00 19.36 -16.77
C ALA A 436 -20.59 20.55 -17.64
N ALA A 437 -19.28 20.74 -17.87
CA ALA A 437 -18.76 21.78 -18.75
C ALA A 437 -19.26 21.63 -20.20
N ARG A 438 -19.23 20.41 -20.75
CA ARG A 438 -19.76 20.13 -22.10
C ARG A 438 -21.26 20.38 -22.21
N THR A 439 -22.03 19.95 -21.20
CA THR A 439 -23.48 20.14 -21.16
C THR A 439 -23.85 21.62 -21.10
N LEU A 440 -23.13 22.41 -20.29
CA LEU A 440 -23.27 23.86 -20.26
C LEU A 440 -22.91 24.48 -21.62
N ALA A 441 -21.77 24.13 -22.21
CA ALA A 441 -21.34 24.64 -23.50
C ALA A 441 -22.35 24.37 -24.63
N ARG A 442 -23.07 23.23 -24.59
CA ARG A 442 -24.15 22.91 -25.55
C ARG A 442 -25.37 23.83 -25.38
N ARG A 443 -25.62 24.34 -24.18
CA ARG A 443 -26.78 25.18 -23.82
C ARG A 443 -26.52 26.68 -23.89
N LEU A 444 -25.28 27.10 -24.17
CA LEU A 444 -24.94 28.51 -24.37
C LEU A 444 -25.76 29.14 -25.51
N PRO A 445 -25.99 30.47 -25.49
CA PRO A 445 -26.80 31.18 -26.48
C PRO A 445 -26.41 30.92 -27.94
N THR A 446 -27.33 31.22 -28.86
CA THR A 446 -27.09 31.21 -30.32
C THR A 446 -26.99 32.64 -30.84
N GLY A 447 -26.05 32.92 -31.74
CA GLY A 447 -25.87 34.26 -32.32
C GLY A 447 -24.47 34.47 -32.89
N GLU A 448 -24.23 35.67 -33.42
CA GLU A 448 -22.90 36.11 -33.86
C GLU A 448 -21.93 36.10 -32.67
N GLY A 449 -20.71 35.60 -32.86
CA GLY A 449 -19.73 35.33 -31.78
C GLY A 449 -19.99 34.02 -31.00
N TRP A 450 -21.22 33.79 -30.55
CA TRP A 450 -21.59 32.61 -29.75
C TRP A 450 -21.45 31.28 -30.49
N ASN A 451 -21.83 31.23 -31.77
CA ASN A 451 -21.71 30.00 -32.56
C ASN A 451 -20.25 29.56 -32.74
N THR A 452 -19.34 30.53 -32.92
CA THR A 452 -17.90 30.27 -33.01
C THR A 452 -17.36 29.82 -31.65
N TYR A 453 -17.72 30.54 -30.58
CA TYR A 453 -17.28 30.20 -29.23
C TYR A 453 -17.76 28.82 -28.78
N ARG A 454 -19.01 28.43 -29.06
CA ARG A 454 -19.54 27.09 -28.70
C ARG A 454 -18.71 25.95 -29.30
N LYS A 455 -18.26 26.08 -30.55
CA LYS A 455 -17.35 25.10 -31.18
C LYS A 455 -16.03 25.01 -30.41
N THR A 456 -15.48 26.15 -30.00
CA THR A 456 -14.26 26.22 -29.19
C THR A 456 -14.47 25.63 -27.79
N ALA A 457 -15.55 26.00 -27.10
CA ALA A 457 -15.88 25.52 -25.75
C ALA A 457 -16.12 24.01 -25.68
N LEU A 458 -16.60 23.39 -26.77
CA LEU A 458 -16.77 21.94 -26.88
C LEU A 458 -15.49 21.17 -27.25
N SER A 459 -14.43 21.86 -27.66
CA SER A 459 -13.13 21.25 -27.91
C SER A 459 -12.45 20.81 -26.59
N ALA A 460 -11.52 19.87 -26.65
CA ALA A 460 -10.78 19.41 -25.48
C ALA A 460 -10.09 20.57 -24.73
N ARG A 461 -9.38 21.45 -25.45
CA ARG A 461 -8.76 22.66 -24.87
C ARG A 461 -9.79 23.63 -24.28
N GLY A 462 -10.96 23.72 -24.91
CA GLY A 462 -12.06 24.56 -24.44
C GLY A 462 -12.56 24.13 -23.07
N VAL A 463 -12.91 22.85 -22.96
CA VAL A 463 -13.36 22.20 -21.71
C VAL A 463 -12.29 22.33 -20.63
N ASP A 464 -11.04 21.99 -20.94
CA ASP A 464 -9.94 22.09 -19.97
C ASP A 464 -9.72 23.53 -19.48
N GLY A 465 -9.83 24.52 -20.36
CA GLY A 465 -9.72 25.93 -19.99
C GLY A 465 -10.83 26.38 -19.05
N VAL A 466 -12.09 26.01 -19.33
CA VAL A 466 -13.24 26.29 -18.46
C VAL A 466 -13.06 25.64 -17.09
N LEU A 467 -12.64 24.37 -17.04
CA LEU A 467 -12.40 23.68 -15.77
C LEU A 467 -11.25 24.32 -14.98
N LYS A 468 -10.13 24.67 -15.64
CA LYS A 468 -9.02 25.35 -14.96
C LYS A 468 -9.43 26.67 -14.32
N LEU A 469 -10.28 27.45 -14.98
CA LEU A 469 -10.82 28.69 -14.42
C LEU A 469 -11.83 28.41 -13.30
N ALA A 470 -12.75 27.46 -13.49
CA ALA A 470 -13.72 27.11 -12.45
C ALA A 470 -13.07 26.57 -11.16
N ALA A 471 -11.92 25.89 -11.28
CA ALA A 471 -11.15 25.35 -10.16
C ALA A 471 -10.55 26.42 -9.23
N THR A 472 -10.50 27.70 -9.65
CA THR A 472 -10.00 28.81 -8.81
C THR A 472 -11.10 29.51 -8.03
N ASP A 473 -12.38 29.25 -8.32
CA ASP A 473 -13.50 29.86 -7.60
C ASP A 473 -13.62 29.27 -6.17
N PRO A 474 -13.69 30.11 -5.11
CA PRO A 474 -13.77 29.65 -3.72
C PRO A 474 -14.94 28.71 -3.39
N ARG A 475 -16.02 28.70 -4.20
CA ARG A 475 -17.19 27.83 -4.00
C ARG A 475 -16.95 26.40 -4.48
N ILE A 476 -16.03 26.21 -5.43
CA ILE A 476 -15.59 24.91 -5.95
C ILE A 476 -14.30 24.46 -5.27
N HIS A 477 -13.40 25.40 -4.97
CA HIS A 477 -12.11 25.11 -4.38
C HIS A 477 -12.24 24.57 -2.95
N THR A 478 -11.60 23.44 -2.66
CA THR A 478 -11.57 22.83 -1.32
C THR A 478 -10.14 22.39 -0.98
N ASP A 479 -9.67 22.77 0.22
CA ASP A 479 -8.41 22.24 0.77
C ASP A 479 -8.56 20.76 1.15
N ALA A 480 -7.52 19.96 0.90
CA ALA A 480 -7.55 18.52 1.19
C ALA A 480 -7.77 18.22 2.69
N ASN A 481 -7.33 19.10 3.59
CA ASN A 481 -7.48 18.93 5.04
C ASN A 481 -8.93 19.13 5.53
N ASN A 482 -9.80 19.71 4.70
CA ASN A 482 -11.22 19.86 5.03
C ASN A 482 -12.03 18.60 4.69
N LEU A 483 -11.48 17.69 3.89
CA LEU A 483 -12.11 16.42 3.56
C LEU A 483 -12.07 15.49 4.77
N ASP A 484 -13.20 14.85 5.09
CA ASP A 484 -13.33 13.94 6.23
C ASP A 484 -12.89 14.55 7.59
N ALA A 485 -12.91 15.89 7.72
CA ALA A 485 -12.38 16.63 8.86
C ALA A 485 -13.28 16.61 10.12
N ARG A 486 -14.40 15.88 10.08
CA ARG A 486 -15.39 15.79 11.16
C ARG A 486 -15.30 14.41 11.84
N PRO A 487 -14.40 14.22 12.83
CA PRO A 487 -14.02 12.90 13.33
C PRO A 487 -15.14 12.14 14.06
N TYR A 488 -16.16 12.84 14.57
CA TYR A 488 -17.29 12.25 15.27
C TYR A 488 -18.51 12.02 14.38
N GLU A 489 -18.44 12.38 13.10
CA GLU A 489 -19.49 12.07 12.13
C GLU A 489 -19.11 10.79 11.38
N LEU A 490 -19.85 9.71 11.56
CA LEU A 490 -19.70 8.48 10.78
C LEU A 490 -20.62 8.56 9.57
N ASN A 491 -20.07 8.80 8.39
CA ASN A 491 -20.86 8.94 7.18
C ASN A 491 -21.41 7.58 6.70
N THR A 492 -22.69 7.53 6.34
CA THR A 492 -23.40 6.30 5.93
C THR A 492 -24.32 6.60 4.74
N PRO A 493 -24.85 5.58 4.03
CA PRO A 493 -25.79 5.80 2.93
C PRO A 493 -27.08 6.54 3.32
N ALA A 494 -27.46 6.55 4.60
CA ALA A 494 -28.64 7.28 5.10
C ALA A 494 -28.33 8.71 5.61
N GLY A 495 -27.06 9.11 5.60
CA GLY A 495 -26.59 10.35 6.21
C GLY A 495 -25.47 10.12 7.23
N ALA A 496 -24.96 11.22 7.79
CA ALA A 496 -23.87 11.16 8.75
C ALA A 496 -24.41 10.96 10.17
N TYR A 497 -24.00 9.88 10.84
CA TYR A 497 -24.36 9.66 12.22
C TYR A 497 -23.37 10.37 13.15
N ASN A 498 -23.84 11.31 13.96
CA ASN A 498 -23.01 12.02 14.92
C ASN A 498 -22.85 11.18 16.20
N LEU A 499 -21.66 10.62 16.40
CA LEU A 499 -21.34 9.70 17.49
C LEU A 499 -21.39 10.35 18.89
N ARG A 500 -21.32 11.68 18.98
CA ARG A 500 -21.40 12.40 20.28
C ARG A 500 -22.84 12.65 20.70
N THR A 501 -23.68 13.03 19.76
CA THR A 501 -25.08 13.41 20.02
C THR A 501 -26.06 12.26 19.79
N ALA A 502 -25.59 11.16 19.20
CA ALA A 502 -26.39 9.99 18.84
C ALA A 502 -27.55 10.33 17.87
N THR A 503 -27.31 11.25 16.94
CA THR A 503 -28.31 11.69 15.95
C THR A 503 -27.85 11.41 14.53
N LEU A 504 -28.77 10.92 13.70
CA LEU A 504 -28.58 10.88 12.25
C LEU A 504 -28.80 12.28 11.67
N LEU A 505 -27.76 12.82 11.02
CA LEU A 505 -27.80 14.07 10.29
C LEU A 505 -28.15 13.77 8.82
N PRO A 506 -28.93 14.63 8.15
CA PRO A 506 -29.18 14.49 6.72
C PRO A 506 -27.88 14.55 5.92
N THR A 507 -27.91 14.03 4.69
CA THR A 507 -26.76 14.13 3.79
C THR A 507 -26.46 15.59 3.47
N ASP A 508 -25.22 16.02 3.69
CA ASP A 508 -24.79 17.41 3.52
C ASP A 508 -23.50 17.46 2.70
N PRO A 509 -23.53 17.97 1.45
CA PRO A 509 -22.32 18.18 0.65
C PRO A 509 -21.29 19.07 1.34
N ALA A 510 -21.71 20.01 2.19
CA ALA A 510 -20.80 20.89 2.93
C ALA A 510 -20.07 20.16 4.09
N ALA A 511 -20.47 18.93 4.44
CA ALA A 511 -19.75 18.10 5.40
C ALA A 511 -18.45 17.49 4.83
N LEU A 512 -18.28 17.51 3.51
CA LEU A 512 -17.04 17.12 2.81
C LEU A 512 -16.55 15.69 3.14
N HIS A 513 -17.47 14.78 3.44
CA HIS A 513 -17.16 13.36 3.61
C HIS A 513 -16.79 12.71 2.28
N THR A 514 -15.62 12.09 2.20
CA THR A 514 -15.20 11.23 1.07
C THR A 514 -15.28 9.75 1.42
N ARG A 515 -15.34 9.44 2.73
CA ARG A 515 -15.49 8.08 3.25
C ARG A 515 -16.90 7.79 3.73
N HIS A 516 -17.27 6.51 3.77
CA HIS A 516 -18.59 6.05 4.21
C HIS A 516 -18.56 4.58 4.64
N THR A 517 -19.54 4.16 5.43
CA THR A 517 -19.87 2.75 5.70
C THR A 517 -20.64 2.14 4.53
N SER A 518 -20.58 0.81 4.36
CA SER A 518 -21.34 0.12 3.30
C SER A 518 -22.84 0.03 3.57
N VAL A 519 -23.25 0.18 4.83
CA VAL A 519 -24.64 0.10 5.30
C VAL A 519 -24.97 1.28 6.21
N ALA A 520 -26.25 1.64 6.31
CA ALA A 520 -26.75 2.55 7.33
C ALA A 520 -27.07 1.78 8.63
N PRO A 521 -26.99 2.41 9.81
CA PRO A 521 -27.31 1.73 11.07
C PRO A 521 -28.82 1.54 11.21
N ASP A 522 -29.21 0.39 11.75
CA ASP A 522 -30.57 0.11 12.20
C ASP A 522 -30.52 -0.28 13.69
N PHE A 523 -31.07 0.58 14.55
CA PHE A 523 -31.00 0.40 16.01
C PHE A 523 -32.04 -0.59 16.55
N ASP A 524 -33.10 -0.84 15.77
CA ASP A 524 -34.23 -1.70 16.14
C ASP A 524 -34.08 -3.11 15.55
N ALA A 525 -33.27 -3.26 14.50
CA ALA A 525 -32.97 -4.56 13.92
C ALA A 525 -32.24 -5.49 14.91
N PRO A 526 -32.68 -6.75 15.04
CA PRO A 526 -32.01 -7.73 15.89
C PRO A 526 -30.74 -8.28 15.21
N HIS A 527 -29.77 -8.73 16.02
CA HIS A 527 -28.51 -9.33 15.54
C HIS A 527 -28.19 -10.68 16.21
N PRO A 528 -29.12 -11.68 16.16
CA PRO A 528 -28.98 -12.93 16.91
C PRO A 528 -27.84 -13.82 16.42
N ARG A 529 -27.48 -13.78 15.13
CA ARG A 529 -26.32 -14.55 14.63
C ARG A 529 -25.03 -13.91 15.09
N TRP A 530 -24.95 -12.58 15.10
CA TRP A 530 -23.82 -11.85 15.64
C TRP A 530 -23.60 -12.16 17.13
N ASP A 531 -24.66 -12.13 17.93
CA ASP A 531 -24.59 -12.46 19.36
C ASP A 531 -24.11 -13.89 19.59
N ARG A 532 -24.68 -14.85 18.84
CA ARG A 532 -24.26 -16.24 18.91
C ARG A 532 -22.81 -16.42 18.47
N PHE A 533 -22.38 -15.72 17.41
CA PHE A 533 -21.01 -15.75 16.93
C PHE A 533 -20.03 -15.26 17.99
N LEU A 534 -20.28 -14.09 18.59
CA LEU A 534 -19.45 -13.55 19.67
C LEU A 534 -19.42 -14.46 20.90
N ALA A 535 -20.57 -14.99 21.31
CA ALA A 535 -20.66 -15.94 22.41
C ALA A 535 -19.83 -17.21 22.15
N MET A 536 -19.85 -17.77 20.93
CA MET A 536 -19.01 -18.92 20.59
C MET A 536 -17.53 -18.56 20.53
N THR A 537 -17.17 -17.45 19.91
CA THR A 537 -15.77 -17.00 19.74
C THR A 537 -15.08 -16.74 21.08
N PHE A 538 -15.79 -16.17 22.04
CA PHE A 538 -15.25 -15.83 23.36
C PHE A 538 -15.77 -16.76 24.48
N ALA A 539 -16.29 -17.94 24.13
CA ALA A 539 -16.88 -18.92 25.06
C ALA A 539 -17.82 -18.33 26.13
N GLY A 540 -18.61 -17.34 25.75
CA GLY A 540 -19.57 -16.70 26.63
C GLY A 540 -18.95 -15.81 27.70
N GLU A 541 -17.69 -15.41 27.58
CA GLU A 541 -17.03 -14.41 28.45
C GLU A 541 -17.63 -13.02 28.18
N PRO A 542 -18.58 -12.53 29.01
CA PRO A 542 -19.34 -11.32 28.70
C PRO A 542 -18.46 -10.07 28.72
N ASP A 543 -17.47 -10.02 29.62
CA ASP A 543 -16.52 -8.91 29.73
C ASP A 543 -15.67 -8.75 28.46
N MET A 544 -15.35 -9.87 27.79
CA MET A 544 -14.59 -9.85 26.55
C MET A 544 -15.45 -9.36 25.37
N ILE A 545 -16.70 -9.82 25.30
CA ILE A 545 -17.66 -9.37 24.30
C ILE A 545 -17.92 -7.86 24.44
N GLU A 546 -18.13 -7.40 25.66
CA GLU A 546 -18.33 -5.99 25.98
C GLU A 546 -17.08 -5.15 25.66
N TYR A 547 -15.89 -5.65 25.99
CA TYR A 547 -14.66 -4.97 25.61
C TYR A 547 -14.47 -4.86 24.10
N VAL A 548 -14.76 -5.93 23.34
CA VAL A 548 -14.74 -5.90 21.87
C VAL A 548 -15.74 -4.88 21.33
N ARG A 549 -16.94 -4.77 21.93
CA ARG A 549 -17.93 -3.73 21.58
C ARG A 549 -17.39 -2.33 21.76
N LEU A 550 -16.83 -2.03 22.93
CA LEU A 550 -16.27 -0.71 23.25
C LEU A 550 -15.11 -0.37 22.31
N VAL A 551 -14.19 -1.30 22.09
CA VAL A 551 -13.01 -1.09 21.23
C VAL A 551 -13.41 -0.92 19.76
N LEU A 552 -14.39 -1.67 19.26
CA LEU A 552 -14.96 -1.45 17.92
C LEU A 552 -15.69 -0.11 17.84
N GLY A 553 -16.31 0.33 18.93
CA GLY A 553 -16.85 1.68 19.09
C GLY A 553 -15.79 2.78 19.00
N VAL A 554 -14.65 2.61 19.69
CA VAL A 554 -13.49 3.52 19.55
C VAL A 554 -12.97 3.50 18.11
N THR A 555 -12.91 2.31 17.49
CA THR A 555 -12.42 2.11 16.13
C THR A 555 -13.21 2.89 15.09
N ILE A 556 -14.50 3.19 15.30
CA ILE A 556 -15.31 3.97 14.35
C ILE A 556 -15.25 5.48 14.57
N ILE A 557 -14.51 5.96 15.59
CA ILE A 557 -14.26 7.39 15.81
C ILE A 557 -13.04 7.79 14.99
N GLY A 558 -13.16 8.84 14.17
CA GLY A 558 -12.09 9.33 13.30
C GLY A 558 -11.00 10.13 14.03
N ALA A 559 -10.69 9.79 15.27
CA ALA A 559 -9.66 10.44 16.08
C ALA A 559 -9.00 9.43 17.01
N VAL A 560 -7.69 9.55 17.22
CA VAL A 560 -6.95 8.73 18.20
C VAL A 560 -7.28 9.22 19.61
N LEU A 561 -8.24 8.54 20.25
CA LEU A 561 -8.62 8.79 21.65
C LEU A 561 -7.86 7.87 22.62
N GLU A 562 -7.51 6.66 22.16
CA GLU A 562 -6.73 5.69 22.90
C GLU A 562 -5.46 5.35 22.10
N GLN A 563 -4.29 5.43 22.73
CA GLN A 563 -3.03 5.02 22.10
C GLN A 563 -2.90 3.50 22.15
N ILE A 564 -3.71 2.76 21.40
CA ILE A 564 -3.78 1.29 21.46
C ILE A 564 -3.42 0.59 20.14
N LEU A 565 -2.75 -0.54 20.26
CA LEU A 565 -2.51 -1.56 19.25
C LEU A 565 -3.20 -2.83 19.73
N LEU A 566 -4.21 -3.26 18.99
CA LEU A 566 -5.02 -4.43 19.32
C LEU A 566 -4.42 -5.65 18.65
N PHE A 567 -4.04 -6.63 19.45
CA PHE A 567 -3.41 -7.85 18.97
C PHE A 567 -4.38 -9.03 19.18
N ALA A 568 -5.03 -9.47 18.11
CA ALA A 568 -5.93 -10.61 18.12
C ALA A 568 -5.11 -11.90 17.92
N GLN A 569 -4.94 -12.65 19.02
CA GLN A 569 -4.16 -13.88 19.04
C GLN A 569 -5.07 -15.10 19.12
N GLY A 570 -4.80 -16.11 18.31
CA GLY A 570 -5.36 -17.45 18.53
C GLY A 570 -5.22 -18.32 17.30
N GLN A 571 -5.13 -19.63 17.53
CA GLN A 571 -4.95 -20.67 16.51
C GLN A 571 -6.14 -20.69 15.54
N GLY A 572 -5.88 -20.90 14.25
CA GLY A 572 -6.89 -20.76 13.18
C GLY A 572 -8.21 -21.49 13.45
N LYS A 573 -9.29 -21.06 12.77
CA LYS A 573 -10.67 -21.56 12.93
C LYS A 573 -11.33 -21.16 14.26
N ASN A 574 -10.97 -20.00 14.80
CA ASN A 574 -11.50 -19.43 16.06
C ASN A 574 -12.40 -18.19 15.87
N GLY A 575 -12.76 -17.84 14.63
CA GLY A 575 -13.61 -16.69 14.32
C GLY A 575 -12.89 -15.34 14.22
N LYS A 576 -11.58 -15.26 14.48
CA LYS A 576 -10.79 -14.01 14.38
C LYS A 576 -10.92 -13.33 13.01
N SER A 577 -10.69 -14.09 11.93
CA SER A 577 -10.78 -13.55 10.57
C SER A 577 -12.22 -13.16 10.21
N THR A 578 -13.21 -13.96 10.61
CA THR A 578 -14.63 -13.68 10.37
C THR A 578 -15.08 -12.39 11.06
N LEU A 579 -14.66 -12.16 12.30
CA LEU A 579 -14.94 -10.92 13.04
C LEU A 579 -14.40 -9.71 12.28
N MET A 580 -13.11 -9.76 11.92
CA MET A 580 -12.41 -8.65 11.28
C MET A 580 -12.91 -8.39 9.86
N GLU A 581 -13.21 -9.43 9.08
CA GLU A 581 -13.77 -9.28 7.73
C GLU A 581 -15.17 -8.67 7.77
N THR A 582 -16.04 -9.16 8.65
CA THR A 582 -17.42 -8.65 8.81
C THR A 582 -17.41 -7.16 9.13
N VAL A 583 -16.61 -6.74 10.11
CA VAL A 583 -16.49 -5.33 10.49
C VAL A 583 -15.91 -4.49 9.36
N GLN A 584 -14.81 -4.93 8.73
CA GLN A 584 -14.21 -4.16 7.62
C GLN A 584 -15.19 -3.94 6.46
N ARG A 585 -16.02 -4.95 6.14
CA ARG A 585 -17.04 -4.85 5.09
C ARG A 585 -18.17 -3.89 5.47
N ILE A 586 -18.63 -3.91 6.72
CA ILE A 586 -19.61 -2.95 7.23
C ILE A 586 -19.07 -1.51 7.19
N LEU A 587 -17.82 -1.32 7.60
CA LEU A 587 -17.15 -0.01 7.58
C LEU A 587 -16.75 0.45 6.18
N GLY A 588 -16.86 -0.42 5.17
CA GLY A 588 -16.43 -0.16 3.80
C GLY A 588 -14.93 -0.34 3.63
N ILE A 589 -14.52 -1.09 2.61
CA ILE A 589 -13.11 -1.39 2.32
C ILE A 589 -12.60 -0.47 1.21
N GLY A 590 -11.38 0.02 1.38
CA GLY A 590 -10.64 0.70 0.31
C GLY A 590 -10.74 2.23 0.35
N PRO A 591 -10.55 2.93 -0.78
CA PRO A 591 -10.33 4.38 -0.79
C PRO A 591 -11.55 5.20 -0.38
N SER A 592 -12.76 4.68 -0.55
CA SER A 592 -14.02 5.32 -0.12
C SER A 592 -14.58 4.75 1.18
N GLY A 593 -13.98 3.70 1.75
CA GLY A 593 -14.42 3.08 2.99
C GLY A 593 -13.68 3.63 4.21
N TYR A 594 -14.06 3.20 5.41
CA TYR A 594 -13.31 3.49 6.64
C TYR A 594 -12.31 2.38 7.03
N ALA A 595 -12.35 1.23 6.37
CA ALA A 595 -11.44 0.12 6.62
C ALA A 595 -10.33 0.01 5.57
N ALA A 596 -9.11 -0.22 6.03
CA ALA A 596 -7.94 -0.45 5.18
C ALA A 596 -7.11 -1.64 5.69
N SER A 597 -6.44 -2.32 4.76
CA SER A 597 -5.44 -3.34 5.09
C SER A 597 -4.03 -2.80 4.90
N ALA A 598 -3.12 -3.17 5.80
CA ALA A 598 -1.72 -2.76 5.77
C ALA A 598 -0.79 -3.99 5.90
N PRO A 599 0.42 -3.95 5.30
CA PRO A 599 1.40 -5.01 5.49
C PRO A 599 1.98 -5.01 6.92
N SER A 600 2.45 -6.17 7.38
CA SER A 600 3.10 -6.33 8.70
C SER A 600 4.39 -5.50 8.84
N SER A 601 5.05 -5.14 7.73
CA SER A 601 6.20 -4.21 7.67
C SER A 601 5.94 -2.85 8.30
N LEU A 602 4.68 -2.45 8.43
CA LEU A 602 4.27 -1.22 9.10
C LEU A 602 4.56 -1.27 10.62
N LEU A 603 4.47 -2.46 11.23
CA LEU A 603 4.67 -2.69 12.66
C LEU A 603 5.97 -3.43 12.98
N ILE A 604 6.53 -4.17 12.03
CA ILE A 604 7.72 -5.01 12.20
C ILE A 604 9.01 -4.29 11.78
N ALA A 605 10.11 -4.61 12.47
CA ALA A 605 11.43 -4.11 12.14
C ALA A 605 11.98 -4.78 10.88
N THR A 606 12.22 -3.99 9.84
CA THR A 606 12.74 -4.42 8.54
C THR A 606 14.14 -3.85 8.30
N ARG A 607 14.92 -4.49 7.40
CA ARG A 607 16.25 -3.98 7.00
C ARG A 607 16.18 -2.68 6.17
N ASN A 608 15.06 -2.46 5.49
CA ASN A 608 14.77 -1.25 4.71
C ASN A 608 13.80 -0.35 5.48
N GLU A 609 13.92 0.96 5.33
CA GLU A 609 12.97 1.92 5.93
C GLU A 609 11.55 1.74 5.37
N GLY A 610 10.55 1.99 6.22
CA GLY A 610 9.14 1.80 5.87
C GLY A 610 8.72 2.76 4.76
N HIS A 611 7.89 2.27 3.83
CA HIS A 611 7.49 3.05 2.68
C HIS A 611 6.47 4.14 3.08
N PRO A 612 6.70 5.43 2.79
CA PRO A 612 5.73 6.51 3.04
C PRO A 612 4.35 6.27 2.41
N THR A 613 4.28 5.41 1.40
CA THR A 613 3.05 4.92 0.77
C THR A 613 2.19 4.07 1.70
N GLU A 614 2.79 3.30 2.60
CA GLU A 614 2.07 2.53 3.61
C GLU A 614 1.39 3.47 4.62
N ILE A 615 2.09 4.53 5.03
CA ILE A 615 1.56 5.56 5.93
C ILE A 615 0.43 6.35 5.24
N ALA A 616 0.59 6.73 3.97
CA ALA A 616 -0.42 7.47 3.21
C ALA A 616 -1.79 6.76 3.16
N ARG A 617 -1.79 5.43 3.13
CA ARG A 617 -3.04 4.61 3.11
C ARG A 617 -3.86 4.74 4.40
N LEU A 618 -3.24 5.17 5.50
CA LEU A 618 -3.90 5.33 6.80
C LEU A 618 -4.74 6.61 6.87
N ALA A 619 -4.53 7.56 5.95
CA ALA A 619 -5.17 8.87 5.99
C ALA A 619 -6.70 8.77 5.84
N GLY A 620 -7.44 9.08 6.90
CA GLY A 620 -8.90 9.02 6.95
C GLY A 620 -9.48 7.62 7.19
N ALA A 621 -8.65 6.56 7.18
CA ALA A 621 -9.09 5.24 7.63
C ALA A 621 -9.40 5.30 9.14
N ARG A 622 -10.39 4.53 9.61
CA ARG A 622 -10.72 4.40 11.03
C ARG A 622 -10.36 3.02 11.58
N MET A 623 -10.43 1.99 10.74
CA MET A 623 -9.93 0.66 11.04
C MET A 623 -8.79 0.30 10.11
N VAL A 624 -7.64 -0.11 10.67
CA VAL A 624 -6.52 -0.61 9.88
C VAL A 624 -6.15 -2.00 10.39
N VAL A 625 -6.26 -2.99 9.50
CA VAL A 625 -5.91 -4.38 9.80
C VAL A 625 -4.56 -4.73 9.17
N THR A 626 -3.60 -5.15 9.99
CA THR A 626 -2.29 -5.57 9.49
C THR A 626 -2.29 -7.05 9.14
N SER A 627 -1.57 -7.42 8.07
CA SER A 627 -1.35 -8.81 7.66
C SER A 627 -0.63 -9.63 8.75
N GLU A 628 -0.70 -10.96 8.62
CA GLU A 628 -0.09 -11.90 9.57
C GLU A 628 1.42 -11.66 9.73
N ILE A 629 1.91 -11.91 10.95
CA ILE A 629 3.31 -11.76 11.33
C ILE A 629 3.93 -13.15 11.40
N GLU A 630 5.15 -13.29 10.88
CA GLU A 630 5.89 -14.55 10.92
C GLU A 630 6.59 -14.74 12.28
N GLU A 631 6.87 -15.99 12.61
CA GLU A 631 7.61 -16.35 13.82
C GLU A 631 9.03 -15.75 13.81
N GLY A 632 9.50 -15.29 14.97
CA GLY A 632 10.81 -14.64 15.13
C GLY A 632 10.91 -13.21 14.59
N GLN A 633 9.82 -12.63 14.07
CA GLN A 633 9.79 -11.23 13.69
C GLN A 633 9.67 -10.32 14.93
N ARG A 634 10.24 -9.12 14.85
CA ARG A 634 10.33 -8.19 15.99
C ARG A 634 9.56 -6.90 15.71
N PHE A 635 8.89 -6.34 16.73
CA PHE A 635 8.28 -5.01 16.61
C PHE A 635 9.29 -3.89 16.33
N ALA A 636 8.92 -3.00 15.39
CA ALA A 636 9.50 -1.68 15.25
C ALA A 636 8.88 -0.73 16.30
N GLU A 637 9.31 -0.86 17.56
CA GLU A 637 8.72 -0.17 18.73
C GLU A 637 8.54 1.36 18.54
N ALA A 638 9.42 2.01 17.78
CA ALA A 638 9.31 3.44 17.45
C ALA A 638 8.15 3.73 16.46
N LYS A 639 8.01 2.92 15.40
CA LYS A 639 6.90 3.02 14.46
C LYS A 639 5.57 2.76 15.15
N VAL A 640 5.49 1.73 16.00
CA VAL A 640 4.26 1.43 16.76
C VAL A 640 3.83 2.64 17.59
N LYS A 641 4.77 3.30 18.29
CA LYS A 641 4.46 4.50 19.09
C LYS A 641 4.00 5.69 18.24
N LEU A 642 4.60 5.86 17.06
CA LEU A 642 4.23 6.90 16.09
C LEU A 642 2.82 6.67 15.54
N LEU A 643 2.54 5.45 15.07
CA LEU A 643 1.29 5.11 14.37
C LEU A 643 0.08 4.99 15.31
N THR A 644 0.29 4.58 16.55
CA THR A 644 -0.75 4.61 17.61
C THR A 644 -0.83 5.95 18.33
N GLY A 645 0.04 6.90 17.98
CA GLY A 645 0.08 8.22 18.58
C GLY A 645 -0.95 9.17 17.96
N SER A 646 -1.02 10.38 18.52
CA SER A 646 -1.85 11.48 18.00
C SER A 646 -1.05 12.48 17.15
N ASP A 647 0.25 12.25 16.98
CA ASP A 647 1.15 13.13 16.23
C ASP A 647 0.83 13.08 14.74
N THR A 648 1.05 14.19 14.05
CA THR A 648 0.85 14.27 12.59
C THR A 648 1.72 13.24 11.88
N LEU A 649 1.12 12.50 10.95
CA LEU A 649 1.81 11.55 10.09
C LEU A 649 2.00 12.16 8.71
N THR A 650 3.17 11.93 8.13
CA THR A 650 3.52 12.36 6.77
C THR A 650 3.61 11.14 5.87
N GLY A 651 2.83 11.14 4.80
CA GLY A 651 2.81 10.06 3.81
C GLY A 651 2.77 10.62 2.39
N ARG A 652 3.02 9.78 1.40
CA ARG A 652 2.75 10.11 -0.01
C ARG A 652 2.22 8.89 -0.75
N PHE A 653 1.27 9.08 -1.64
CA PHE A 653 0.96 8.02 -2.60
C PHE A 653 2.08 7.93 -3.65
N MET A 654 2.18 6.79 -4.33
CA MET A 654 3.20 6.59 -5.35
C MET A 654 3.06 7.65 -6.44
N GLY A 655 4.14 8.39 -6.74
CA GLY A 655 4.11 9.46 -7.73
C GLY A 655 3.27 10.69 -7.34
N LYS A 656 2.94 10.86 -6.05
CA LYS A 656 2.26 12.05 -5.51
C LYS A 656 3.16 12.77 -4.50
N ASP A 657 2.83 14.01 -4.23
CA ASP A 657 3.49 14.81 -3.21
C ASP A 657 3.24 14.25 -1.80
N PHE A 658 4.15 14.59 -0.88
CA PHE A 658 3.91 14.35 0.53
C PHE A 658 2.75 15.20 1.02
N PHE A 659 1.96 14.60 1.89
CA PHE A 659 0.91 15.28 2.60
C PHE A 659 0.92 14.84 4.07
N ASP A 660 0.49 15.75 4.91
CA ASP A 660 0.38 15.56 6.34
C ASP A 660 -1.07 15.28 6.69
N PHE A 661 -1.30 14.39 7.64
CA PHE A 661 -2.62 14.14 8.18
C PHE A 661 -2.53 13.74 9.65
N ARG A 662 -3.59 14.06 10.40
CA ARG A 662 -3.74 13.54 11.77
C ARG A 662 -4.20 12.09 11.70
N PRO A 663 -3.60 11.16 12.45
CA PRO A 663 -4.07 9.78 12.48
C PRO A 663 -5.52 9.71 13.00
N THR A 664 -6.33 8.95 12.28
CA THR A 664 -7.76 8.73 12.54
C THR A 664 -8.09 7.27 12.83
N HIS A 665 -7.09 6.39 12.81
CA HIS A 665 -7.26 4.94 12.75
C HIS A 665 -6.93 4.26 14.08
N THR A 666 -7.58 3.12 14.31
CA THR A 666 -7.18 2.12 15.31
C THR A 666 -6.53 0.94 14.59
N LEU A 667 -5.38 0.49 15.09
CA LEU A 667 -4.61 -0.61 14.52
C LEU A 667 -5.01 -1.95 15.13
N TRP A 668 -5.32 -2.91 14.25
CA TRP A 668 -5.63 -4.29 14.57
C TRP A 668 -4.62 -5.22 13.90
N THR A 669 -4.04 -6.12 14.67
CA THR A 669 -3.11 -7.14 14.17
C THR A 669 -3.68 -8.52 14.43
N LEU A 670 -3.84 -9.31 13.38
CA LEU A 670 -4.22 -10.71 13.47
C LEU A 670 -2.95 -11.53 13.32
N SER A 671 -2.59 -12.27 14.37
CA SER A 671 -1.43 -13.16 14.29
C SER A 671 -1.62 -14.37 15.20
N ASN A 672 -0.85 -15.41 14.94
CA ASN A 672 -0.71 -16.57 15.81
C ASN A 672 0.58 -16.46 16.63
N PRO A 673 1.78 -16.33 16.01
CA PRO A 673 2.98 -16.02 16.76
C PRO A 673 2.95 -14.57 17.26
N MET A 674 3.52 -14.37 18.44
CA MET A 674 3.70 -13.05 19.02
C MET A 674 5.09 -12.52 18.63
N PRO A 675 5.20 -11.27 18.15
CA PRO A 675 6.49 -10.72 17.74
C PRO A 675 7.41 -10.52 18.94
N GLU A 676 8.71 -10.54 18.72
CA GLU A 676 9.66 -10.21 19.78
C GLU A 676 9.61 -8.72 20.14
N VAL A 677 9.91 -8.42 21.41
CA VAL A 677 10.07 -7.07 21.94
C VAL A 677 11.46 -6.98 22.56
N ARG A 678 12.28 -6.01 22.14
CA ARG A 678 13.67 -5.93 22.62
C ARG A 678 13.83 -4.99 23.80
N THR A 679 13.22 -3.81 23.71
CA THR A 679 13.37 -2.81 24.79
C THR A 679 12.17 -2.85 25.73
N GLY A 680 10.96 -2.89 25.18
CA GLY A 680 9.76 -3.25 25.95
C GLY A 680 9.49 -2.31 27.12
N GLY A 681 9.54 -1.00 26.91
CA GLY A 681 9.29 -0.01 27.96
C GLY A 681 7.80 0.25 28.23
N PRO A 682 7.43 0.89 29.36
CA PRO A 682 6.03 1.22 29.69
C PRO A 682 5.30 2.01 28.60
N ALA A 683 6.02 2.86 27.87
CA ALA A 683 5.44 3.58 26.73
C ALA A 683 5.01 2.66 25.58
N PHE A 684 5.69 1.53 25.35
CA PHE A 684 5.26 0.55 24.36
C PHE A 684 4.12 -0.31 24.92
N TRP A 685 4.32 -0.93 26.08
CA TRP A 685 3.36 -1.90 26.65
C TRP A 685 2.00 -1.31 26.99
N ARG A 686 1.92 -0.05 27.42
CA ARG A 686 0.62 0.61 27.64
C ARG A 686 -0.25 0.68 26.38
N ARG A 687 0.33 0.52 25.20
CA ARG A 687 -0.36 0.54 23.90
C ARG A 687 -0.83 -0.84 23.48
N VAL A 688 -0.14 -1.90 23.88
CA VAL A 688 -0.51 -3.27 23.47
C VAL A 688 -1.75 -3.71 24.24
N ARG A 689 -2.71 -4.31 23.54
CA ARG A 689 -3.86 -5.01 24.13
C ARG A 689 -3.95 -6.38 23.48
N LEU A 690 -3.68 -7.43 24.23
CA LEU A 690 -3.75 -8.80 23.74
C LEU A 690 -5.17 -9.36 23.91
N LEU A 691 -5.84 -9.61 22.80
CA LEU A 691 -7.17 -10.19 22.72
C LEU A 691 -7.02 -11.66 22.35
N LYS A 692 -7.20 -12.56 23.33
CA LYS A 692 -7.13 -14.00 23.07
C LYS A 692 -8.43 -14.51 22.43
N PHE A 693 -8.27 -15.36 21.44
CA PHE A 693 -9.31 -16.15 20.77
C PHE A 693 -9.03 -17.63 21.08
N PRO A 694 -9.36 -18.09 22.30
CA PRO A 694 -8.84 -19.34 22.86
C PRO A 694 -9.51 -20.61 22.32
N HIS A 695 -10.65 -20.49 21.63
CA HIS A 695 -11.46 -21.64 21.22
C HIS A 695 -11.42 -21.86 19.72
N GLU A 696 -11.12 -23.09 19.31
CA GLU A 696 -11.41 -23.55 17.95
C GLU A 696 -12.90 -23.85 17.83
N VAL A 697 -13.54 -23.30 16.80
CA VAL A 697 -14.95 -23.61 16.49
C VAL A 697 -15.01 -25.05 15.96
N PRO A 698 -15.77 -25.96 16.61
CA PRO A 698 -15.95 -27.35 16.17
C PRO A 698 -16.43 -27.41 14.72
N GLU A 699 -16.00 -28.42 13.96
CA GLU A 699 -16.26 -28.53 12.52
C GLU A 699 -17.76 -28.52 12.19
N GLU A 700 -18.55 -29.21 13.00
CA GLU A 700 -20.01 -29.29 12.91
C GLU A 700 -20.74 -27.97 13.18
N LEU A 701 -20.07 -27.02 13.85
CA LEU A 701 -20.60 -25.67 14.13
C LEU A 701 -20.06 -24.62 13.13
N ARG A 702 -19.16 -25.01 12.21
CA ARG A 702 -18.61 -24.09 11.20
C ARG A 702 -19.67 -23.81 10.15
N ILE A 703 -20.00 -22.53 10.00
CA ILE A 703 -20.90 -22.04 8.97
C ILE A 703 -20.05 -21.52 7.82
N LEU A 704 -20.25 -22.08 6.62
CA LEU A 704 -19.64 -21.57 5.39
C LEU A 704 -20.18 -20.16 5.10
N ASP A 705 -19.29 -19.27 4.67
CA ASP A 705 -19.63 -17.89 4.32
C ASP A 705 -20.33 -17.10 5.45
N LEU A 706 -20.03 -17.44 6.71
CA LEU A 706 -20.64 -16.77 7.88
C LEU A 706 -20.44 -15.26 7.84
N GLY A 707 -19.28 -14.78 7.38
CA GLY A 707 -19.01 -13.35 7.22
C GLY A 707 -19.96 -12.69 6.22
N ASP A 708 -20.20 -13.32 5.07
CA ASP A 708 -21.18 -12.84 4.08
C ASP A 708 -22.59 -12.77 4.66
N GLN A 709 -23.00 -13.83 5.37
CA GLN A 709 -24.31 -13.90 6.00
C GLN A 709 -24.49 -12.80 7.05
N LEU A 710 -23.50 -12.59 7.92
CA LEU A 710 -23.54 -11.53 8.94
C LEU A 710 -23.65 -10.14 8.31
N VAL A 711 -22.88 -9.85 7.26
CA VAL A 711 -22.93 -8.56 6.57
C VAL A 711 -24.28 -8.35 5.86
N HIS A 712 -24.78 -9.38 5.17
CA HIS A 712 -26.01 -9.28 4.38
C HIS A 712 -27.27 -9.22 5.25
N GLU A 713 -27.35 -10.06 6.29
CA GLU A 713 -28.56 -10.22 7.10
C GLU A 713 -28.60 -9.29 8.31
N GLU A 714 -27.44 -9.00 8.93
CA GLU A 714 -27.37 -8.28 10.21
C GLU A 714 -26.46 -7.04 10.16
N GLY A 715 -25.91 -6.68 9.00
CA GLY A 715 -24.96 -5.57 8.84
C GLY A 715 -25.42 -4.24 9.45
N PRO A 716 -26.64 -3.74 9.15
CA PRO A 716 -27.21 -2.54 9.79
C PRO A 716 -27.28 -2.61 11.32
N ALA A 717 -27.68 -3.77 11.86
CA ALA A 717 -27.79 -4.02 13.30
C ALA A 717 -26.42 -4.09 13.98
N ILE A 718 -25.43 -4.70 13.32
CA ILE A 718 -24.03 -4.76 13.78
C ILE A 718 -23.41 -3.36 13.78
N LEU A 719 -23.68 -2.54 12.75
CA LEU A 719 -23.22 -1.14 12.74
C LEU A 719 -23.83 -0.35 13.90
N ALA A 720 -25.13 -0.49 14.15
CA ALA A 720 -25.78 0.12 15.31
C ALA A 720 -25.19 -0.38 16.64
N TRP A 721 -24.86 -1.67 16.74
CA TRP A 721 -24.18 -2.26 17.90
C TRP A 721 -22.80 -1.63 18.15
N MET A 722 -22.02 -1.37 17.09
CA MET A 722 -20.75 -0.64 17.19
C MET A 722 -20.94 0.82 17.61
N ILE A 723 -21.96 1.50 17.07
CA ILE A 723 -22.30 2.89 17.46
C ILE A 723 -22.69 2.97 18.94
N ARG A 724 -23.46 1.98 19.45
CA ARG A 724 -23.74 1.88 20.90
C ARG A 724 -22.43 1.76 21.69
N GLY A 725 -21.47 0.95 21.22
CA GLY A 725 -20.13 0.86 21.82
C GLY A 725 -19.39 2.21 21.84
N ALA A 726 -19.45 2.98 20.75
CA ALA A 726 -18.82 4.30 20.68
C ALA A 726 -19.45 5.29 21.66
N ARG A 727 -20.78 5.28 21.78
CA ARG A 727 -21.52 6.11 22.73
C ARG A 727 -21.15 5.79 24.18
N ASP A 728 -21.14 4.51 24.52
CA ASP A 728 -20.86 4.08 25.89
C ASP A 728 -19.39 4.36 26.26
N TYR A 729 -18.46 4.21 25.31
CA TYR A 729 -17.07 4.67 25.46
C TYR A 729 -16.99 6.19 25.69
N LEU A 730 -17.70 7.01 24.91
CA LEU A 730 -17.67 8.47 25.08
C LEU A 730 -18.23 8.92 26.43
N ALA A 731 -19.12 8.12 27.04
CA ALA A 731 -19.70 8.40 28.35
C ALA A 731 -18.82 7.91 29.52
N HIS A 732 -18.13 6.78 29.36
CA HIS A 732 -17.51 6.06 30.49
C HIS A 732 -16.01 5.75 30.31
N GLY A 733 -15.44 6.01 29.14
CA GLY A 733 -14.06 5.65 28.78
C GLY A 733 -13.89 4.18 28.44
N LEU A 734 -12.65 3.77 28.14
CA LEU A 734 -12.32 2.38 27.82
C LEU A 734 -11.89 1.62 29.08
N HIS A 735 -12.76 0.77 29.60
CA HIS A 735 -12.42 -0.15 30.67
C HIS A 735 -11.80 -1.44 30.10
N THR A 736 -10.53 -1.70 30.39
CA THR A 736 -9.85 -2.93 29.95
C THR A 736 -10.12 -4.06 30.95
N PRO A 737 -10.72 -5.20 30.56
CA PRO A 737 -11.04 -6.28 31.47
C PRO A 737 -9.79 -7.05 31.91
N ALA A 738 -9.86 -7.70 33.08
CA ALA A 738 -8.75 -8.44 33.66
C ALA A 738 -8.18 -9.51 32.73
N VAL A 739 -9.01 -10.17 31.92
CA VAL A 739 -8.55 -11.19 30.94
C VAL A 739 -7.59 -10.61 29.90
N VAL A 740 -7.81 -9.36 29.45
CA VAL A 740 -6.93 -8.68 28.48
C VAL A 740 -5.68 -8.14 29.15
N THR A 741 -5.82 -7.57 30.36
CA THR A 741 -4.68 -7.08 31.15
C THR A 741 -3.72 -8.22 31.48
N SER A 742 -4.22 -9.31 32.08
CA SER A 742 -3.41 -10.49 32.42
C SER A 742 -2.77 -11.14 31.19
N ALA A 743 -3.48 -11.20 30.06
CA ALA A 743 -2.90 -11.72 28.81
C ALA A 743 -1.75 -10.83 28.30
N THR A 744 -1.91 -9.51 28.38
CA THR A 744 -0.89 -8.55 27.96
C THR A 744 0.31 -8.58 28.90
N ASP A 745 0.08 -8.66 30.22
CA ASP A 745 1.12 -8.73 31.24
C ASP A 745 1.93 -10.04 31.12
N ALA A 746 1.27 -11.16 30.83
CA ALA A 746 1.95 -12.43 30.56
C ALA A 746 2.88 -12.33 29.35
N TYR A 747 2.41 -11.76 28.24
CA TYR A 747 3.24 -11.55 27.06
C TYR A 747 4.42 -10.59 27.33
N GLN A 748 4.19 -9.54 28.12
CA GLN A 748 5.26 -8.66 28.56
C GLN A 748 6.30 -9.40 29.40
N HIS A 749 5.88 -10.24 30.35
CA HIS A 749 6.80 -11.00 31.20
C HIS A 749 7.59 -12.05 30.41
N GLU A 750 6.93 -12.80 29.53
CA GLU A 750 7.54 -13.84 28.68
C GLU A 750 8.68 -13.27 27.81
N THR A 751 8.49 -12.07 27.24
CA THR A 751 9.47 -11.42 26.36
C THR A 751 10.58 -10.67 27.10
N ASP A 752 10.48 -10.50 28.42
CA ASP A 752 11.42 -9.73 29.22
C ASP A 752 12.54 -10.60 29.81
N THR A 753 13.48 -10.97 28.95
CA THR A 753 14.60 -11.86 29.32
C THR A 753 15.42 -11.34 30.49
N VAL A 754 15.54 -10.01 30.67
CA VAL A 754 16.30 -9.43 31.80
C VAL A 754 15.52 -9.54 33.10
N ALA A 755 14.21 -9.27 33.09
CA ALA A 755 13.39 -9.43 34.28
C ALA A 755 13.34 -10.89 34.76
N ARG A 756 13.11 -11.83 33.83
CA ARG A 756 13.12 -13.27 34.11
C ARG A 756 14.47 -13.73 34.67
N PHE A 757 15.58 -13.32 34.04
CA PHE A 757 16.92 -13.58 34.57
C PHE A 757 17.12 -13.05 36.00
N VAL A 758 16.65 -11.82 36.29
CA VAL A 758 16.78 -11.26 37.64
C VAL A 758 15.95 -12.05 38.65
N GLU A 759 14.72 -12.42 38.28
CA GLU A 759 13.82 -13.21 39.13
C GLU A 759 14.37 -14.61 39.44
N GLU A 760 14.98 -15.27 38.45
CA GLU A 760 15.45 -16.66 38.56
C GLU A 760 16.89 -16.79 39.07
N ARG A 761 17.76 -15.83 38.77
CA ARG A 761 19.23 -15.94 38.96
C ARG A 761 19.83 -14.88 39.88
N CYS A 762 19.02 -13.93 40.35
CA CYS A 762 19.51 -12.83 41.17
C CYS A 762 18.69 -12.66 42.46
N GLU A 763 19.34 -12.14 43.49
CA GLU A 763 18.67 -11.56 44.64
C GLU A 763 18.89 -10.06 44.65
N LEU A 764 17.84 -9.30 44.91
CA LEU A 764 17.87 -7.84 45.04
C LEU A 764 17.88 -7.43 46.52
N GLY A 765 18.59 -6.35 46.84
CA GLY A 765 18.72 -5.88 48.22
C GLY A 765 19.21 -4.44 48.34
N ASP A 766 19.53 -4.01 49.57
CA ASP A 766 20.04 -2.66 49.82
C ASP A 766 21.37 -2.43 49.06
N PRO A 767 21.47 -1.42 48.17
CA PRO A 767 22.70 -1.10 47.45
C PRO A 767 23.88 -0.74 48.33
N ASN A 768 23.67 -0.43 49.61
CA ASN A 768 24.74 -0.13 50.56
C ASN A 768 25.24 -1.38 51.32
N ALA A 769 24.56 -2.52 51.20
CA ALA A 769 24.98 -3.77 51.83
C ALA A 769 26.17 -4.39 51.06
N GLN A 770 27.29 -4.64 51.75
CA GLN A 770 28.50 -5.17 51.13
C GLN A 770 28.29 -6.51 50.38
N HIS A 771 27.41 -7.38 50.89
CA HIS A 771 27.10 -8.68 50.27
C HIS A 771 26.16 -8.58 49.06
N MET A 772 25.60 -7.40 48.78
CA MET A 772 24.73 -7.11 47.63
C MET A 772 25.51 -6.40 46.51
N THR A 773 26.74 -6.83 46.27
CA THR A 773 27.58 -6.29 45.20
C THR A 773 28.17 -7.41 44.37
N VAL A 774 28.13 -7.27 43.05
CA VAL A 774 28.64 -8.25 42.08
C VAL A 774 29.33 -7.53 40.92
N THR A 775 30.30 -8.18 40.26
CA THR A 775 30.94 -7.58 39.09
C THR A 775 29.98 -7.58 37.90
N SER A 776 30.01 -6.52 37.10
CA SER A 776 29.21 -6.44 35.87
C SER A 776 29.59 -7.53 34.87
N ALA A 777 30.82 -8.05 34.92
CA ALA A 777 31.28 -9.16 34.10
C ALA A 777 30.66 -10.50 34.54
N ALA A 778 30.60 -10.78 35.85
CA ALA A 778 29.95 -11.99 36.37
C ALA A 778 28.45 -12.00 36.05
N VAL A 779 27.75 -10.87 36.24
CA VAL A 779 26.33 -10.75 35.86
C VAL A 779 26.14 -10.97 34.36
N ARG A 780 27.03 -10.42 33.53
CA ARG A 780 26.98 -10.62 32.08
C ARG A 780 27.14 -12.10 31.72
N ALA A 781 28.13 -12.78 32.29
CA ALA A 781 28.38 -14.20 32.04
C ALA A 781 27.21 -15.08 32.50
N ALA A 782 26.67 -14.83 33.70
CA ALA A 782 25.51 -15.53 34.21
C ALA A 782 24.27 -15.32 33.33
N TYR A 783 24.04 -14.11 32.84
CA TYR A 783 22.95 -13.80 31.93
C TYR A 783 23.11 -14.47 30.55
N GLU A 784 24.32 -14.49 29.98
CA GLU A 784 24.58 -15.23 28.73
C GLU A 784 24.38 -16.74 28.89
N ALA A 785 24.80 -17.30 30.02
CA ALA A 785 24.60 -18.71 30.33
C ALA A 785 23.11 -19.04 30.49
N TRP A 786 22.37 -18.24 31.25
CA TRP A 786 20.92 -18.36 31.40
C TRP A 786 20.21 -18.27 30.06
N CYS A 787 20.53 -17.26 29.23
CA CYS A 787 19.94 -17.12 27.90
C CYS A 787 20.19 -18.36 27.03
N ARG A 788 21.39 -18.97 27.11
CA ARG A 788 21.71 -20.18 26.34
C ARG A 788 20.89 -21.39 26.78
N VAL A 789 20.62 -21.52 28.08
CA VAL A 789 19.78 -22.60 28.63
C VAL A 789 18.33 -22.40 28.22
N GLU A 790 17.83 -21.16 28.26
CA GLU A 790 16.46 -20.80 27.91
C GLU A 790 16.22 -20.69 26.38
N GLY A 791 17.26 -20.80 25.56
CA GLY A 791 17.16 -20.63 24.10
C GLY A 791 16.97 -19.17 23.65
N GLU A 792 17.25 -18.22 24.52
CA GLU A 792 17.05 -16.78 24.32
C GLU A 792 18.28 -16.08 23.72
N THR A 793 18.05 -14.97 23.01
CA THR A 793 19.15 -14.12 22.51
C THR A 793 19.47 -13.00 23.52
N PRO A 794 20.69 -12.95 24.09
CA PRO A 794 21.02 -11.95 25.10
C PRO A 794 21.04 -10.52 24.54
N VAL A 795 20.51 -9.57 25.32
CA VAL A 795 20.70 -8.14 25.03
C VAL A 795 22.17 -7.72 25.16
N SER A 796 22.55 -6.58 24.56
CA SER A 796 23.92 -6.07 24.66
C SER A 796 24.27 -5.72 26.11
N GLN A 797 25.55 -5.81 26.48
CA GLN A 797 25.97 -5.51 27.86
C GLN A 797 25.60 -4.09 28.32
N LYS A 798 25.63 -3.11 27.40
CA LYS A 798 25.15 -1.75 27.69
C LYS A 798 23.66 -1.74 28.01
N ALA A 799 22.83 -2.45 27.23
CA ALA A 799 21.40 -2.55 27.45
C ALA A 799 21.07 -3.30 28.75
N LEU A 800 21.74 -4.41 29.02
CA LEU A 800 21.62 -5.17 30.28
C LEU A 800 21.85 -4.26 31.49
N VAL A 801 22.99 -3.57 31.54
CA VAL A 801 23.31 -2.68 32.67
C VAL A 801 22.33 -1.51 32.78
N GLN A 802 21.90 -0.93 31.66
CA GLN A 802 20.89 0.15 31.67
C GLN A 802 19.54 -0.33 32.21
N GLN A 803 19.09 -1.53 31.83
CA GLN A 803 17.86 -2.11 32.33
C GLN A 803 17.95 -2.47 33.81
N LEU A 804 19.07 -3.05 34.25
CA LEU A 804 19.33 -3.34 35.67
C LEU A 804 19.23 -2.08 36.54
N ILE A 805 19.90 -1.00 36.13
CA ILE A 805 19.88 0.28 36.86
C ILE A 805 18.49 0.93 36.80
N GLY A 806 17.87 0.95 35.63
CA GLY A 806 16.62 1.66 35.40
C GLY A 806 15.40 1.00 36.04
N ARG A 807 15.46 -0.29 36.36
CA ARG A 807 14.28 -1.09 36.74
C ARG A 807 14.40 -1.79 38.10
N PHE A 808 15.61 -2.12 38.56
CA PHE A 808 15.81 -3.00 39.71
C PHE A 808 16.58 -2.34 40.86
N ALA A 809 16.56 -0.99 40.93
CA ALA A 809 17.26 -0.20 41.94
C ALA A 809 18.78 -0.48 42.06
N VAL A 810 19.38 -1.07 41.02
CA VAL A 810 20.81 -1.38 40.95
C VAL A 810 21.62 -0.11 40.69
N ARG A 811 22.76 0.05 41.37
CA ARG A 811 23.73 1.13 41.14
C ARG A 811 24.97 0.57 40.46
N SER A 812 25.65 1.39 39.66
CA SER A 812 26.91 1.00 39.04
C SER A 812 28.05 1.94 39.42
N ALA A 813 29.18 1.36 39.81
CA ALA A 813 30.41 2.07 40.14
C ALA A 813 31.62 1.44 39.45
N ARG A 814 32.68 2.22 39.25
CA ARG A 814 33.98 1.74 38.76
C ARG A 814 34.98 1.71 39.92
N SER A 815 35.73 0.62 40.01
CA SER A 815 36.83 0.46 40.97
C SER A 815 37.86 -0.52 40.40
N ASN A 816 39.16 -0.25 40.57
CA ASN A 816 40.27 -1.11 40.14
C ASN A 816 40.11 -1.71 38.73
N ASN A 817 39.83 -0.85 37.75
CA ASN A 817 39.62 -1.22 36.34
C ASN A 817 38.42 -2.15 36.06
N SER A 818 37.60 -2.44 37.06
CA SER A 818 36.41 -3.27 37.00
C SER A 818 35.14 -2.46 37.28
N ARG A 819 34.02 -2.89 36.71
CA ARG A 819 32.71 -2.28 36.93
C ARG A 819 31.90 -3.17 37.87
N TYR A 820 31.41 -2.59 38.96
CA TYR A 820 30.59 -3.28 39.96
C TYR A 820 29.14 -2.80 39.87
N LEU A 821 28.23 -3.71 40.22
CA LEU A 821 26.80 -3.49 40.36
C LEU A 821 26.44 -3.72 41.83
N SER A 822 25.84 -2.72 42.48
CA SER A 822 25.42 -2.78 43.88
C SER A 822 23.89 -2.76 43.98
N GLY A 823 23.35 -3.47 44.95
CA GLY A 823 21.90 -3.73 45.12
C GLY A 823 21.45 -5.06 44.53
N MET A 824 22.39 -5.90 44.08
CA MET A 824 22.09 -7.24 43.57
C MET A 824 23.24 -8.22 43.82
N ARG A 825 22.92 -9.52 43.90
CA ARG A 825 23.87 -10.64 43.88
C ARG A 825 23.33 -11.79 43.04
N LEU A 826 24.20 -12.68 42.56
CA LEU A 826 23.79 -13.91 41.85
C LEU A 826 23.46 -15.01 42.87
N THR A 827 22.44 -15.81 42.60
CA THR A 827 21.97 -16.89 43.51
C THR A 827 22.85 -18.14 43.46
N ASP A 828 23.55 -18.40 42.36
CA ASP A 828 24.53 -19.48 42.25
C ASP A 828 25.94 -18.93 42.03
N VAL A 829 26.70 -18.87 43.11
CA VAL A 829 28.16 -18.95 43.03
C VAL A 829 28.55 -20.13 43.91
N SER A 830 28.76 -21.30 43.30
CA SER A 830 29.54 -22.34 43.98
C SER A 830 30.96 -21.78 44.17
N PRO A 831 31.55 -21.77 45.38
CA PRO A 831 32.79 -21.03 45.65
C PRO A 831 34.09 -21.58 45.02
N ASP A 832 34.04 -22.55 44.10
CA ASP A 832 35.20 -23.38 43.76
C ASP A 832 35.87 -23.08 42.39
N ASP A 833 35.41 -22.12 41.59
CA ASP A 833 35.95 -21.88 40.23
C ASP A 833 36.99 -20.73 40.10
N ASP A 834 37.48 -20.17 41.21
CA ASP A 834 38.41 -19.02 41.18
C ASP A 834 39.92 -19.39 41.15
N ASP A 835 40.30 -20.68 41.00
CA ASP A 835 41.72 -21.11 41.02
C ASP A 835 42.25 -21.70 39.70
N ALA A 836 41.86 -21.13 38.57
CA ALA A 836 42.45 -21.44 37.25
C ALA A 836 43.46 -20.37 36.80
N SER A 837 44.46 -20.05 37.63
CA SER A 837 45.59 -19.22 37.18
C SER A 837 46.93 -19.59 37.82
N ARG A 838 47.39 -20.85 37.65
CA ARG A 838 48.82 -21.25 37.71
C ARG A 838 48.99 -22.71 37.30
N GLY A 839 49.64 -22.97 36.16
CA GLY A 839 50.09 -24.33 35.81
C GLY A 839 50.48 -24.45 34.33
N GLU A 840 51.73 -24.85 34.09
CA GLU A 840 52.48 -24.89 32.83
C GLU A 840 51.86 -25.73 31.69
N PRO A 841 52.27 -25.50 30.42
CA PRO A 841 51.79 -26.28 29.27
C PRO A 841 52.41 -27.69 29.26
N PRO A 842 51.62 -28.75 28.96
CA PRO A 842 52.14 -30.11 28.90
C PRO A 842 52.87 -30.36 27.57
N THR A 843 54.09 -30.89 27.68
CA THR A 843 54.89 -31.48 26.62
C THR A 843 54.21 -32.72 26.04
N LEU A 844 54.07 -32.76 24.70
CA LEU A 844 53.72 -33.94 23.92
C LEU A 844 54.84 -34.98 24.02
N ALA A 845 54.53 -36.15 24.56
CA ALA A 845 55.30 -37.37 24.36
C ALA A 845 54.43 -38.39 23.62
N VAL A 846 54.97 -38.85 22.51
CA VAL A 846 54.53 -39.97 21.67
C VAL A 846 54.85 -41.27 22.43
N ASP A 847 53.91 -42.23 22.48
CA ASP A 847 54.15 -43.65 22.15
C ASP A 847 52.90 -44.53 22.37
N GLY A 848 52.80 -45.58 21.53
CA GLY A 848 51.64 -46.46 21.29
C GLY A 848 51.08 -47.20 22.51
N TRP A 849 49.87 -47.76 22.44
CA TRP A 849 49.42 -48.84 21.56
C TRP A 849 47.92 -48.78 21.27
#